data_AF-A0A3N5ZE64-F1
#
_entry.id   AF-A0A3N5ZE64-F1
#
_cell.length_a   1.000
_cell.length_b   1.000
_cell.length_c   1.000
_cell.angle_alpha   90.00
_cell.angle_beta   90.00
_cell.angle_gamma   90.00
#
_symmetry.space_group_name_H-M   'P 1'
#
loop_
_entity.id
_entity.type
_entity.pdbx_description
1 polymer ?
#
loop_
_entity_poly.entity_id
_entity_poly.type
_entity_poly.pdbx_seq_one_letter_code
_entity_poly.pdbx_strand_id
1 'polypeptide(L)'
;VLDWYARFAEGQPGALVVEATGIRDIPSGPLLRIGDDRFVPGLARLVDTMRRASGGRTRFYIQIIDFLAVRRRPEKATYFRRFFHLTDRHRALLRDVGGTDDDLLAHLALLPEEELDRILSRQEMEALRFGYRERVTDLDKPHIRELPRILPGIFAAAAVRARAAGFDGVELHYAHAYTMAGFLSALNTRTDGYGASRPARARLPLEVYRAVRDAVGAGFTVGCRYLTDECIDGGSTPDDAEYFGVEFARAGMDFLSVSRGGKFEDAKQPKVGWAAYPYTGQSGWECMPTVLGDERGPFGRNVLASGRVRRAVRDAGLQTPVVVSGGIHGFDQAEAILAEGHADVIASARQSLADPDWFLKMRLGRGAQVRRCVFTNYCEGLDQMHKQVTCKLWDRLDLDQPGARLASDGKRRLTAPPSAVTRLQPSSIADDVAGRRKAMRIKIVGGGPAGLYFAILMKKQDPRHEIVVFERDGPDDTFGWGIVFSDRTFSYLRESDEPSYRAIVDRCETWDNVEVVHRGQAVTIHGNKFAGVGRLRFLKALHERSAGLGVDLRFHTNVQDMGPANGYDLLVGADGARSLVRQAFEASFEPTIDWRRNRYIWLGTHRRFEALTLTFREDEAGLFAAHSYRFSPSLSTFIVECGEETWNRAGFDSKSEEETCRYLERVFREDLRGQPLLTNNFVRWLRFALVANRRWSHGNVVLIGDALHTA
;
A
#
# COMPACT_ATOMS: atom_id res chain seq x y z
N VAL A 1 -11.53 10.52 -18.61
CA VAL A 1 -10.29 9.80 -18.98
C VAL A 1 -9.05 10.60 -18.59
N LEU A 2 -8.80 11.79 -19.17
CA LEU A 2 -7.59 12.58 -18.87
C LEU A 2 -7.38 12.83 -17.36
N ASP A 3 -8.32 13.46 -16.68
CA ASP A 3 -8.24 13.74 -15.24
C ASP A 3 -8.08 12.48 -14.38
N TRP A 4 -8.67 11.37 -14.84
CA TRP A 4 -8.62 10.10 -14.12
C TRP A 4 -7.19 9.54 -14.14
N TYR A 5 -6.56 9.48 -15.31
CA TYR A 5 -5.18 9.04 -15.44
C TYR A 5 -4.16 10.05 -14.92
N ALA A 6 -4.45 11.36 -15.01
CA ALA A 6 -3.67 12.40 -14.35
C ALA A 6 -3.58 12.11 -12.85
N ARG A 7 -4.71 11.78 -12.22
CA ARG A 7 -4.77 11.50 -10.79
C ARG A 7 -3.92 10.29 -10.37
N PHE A 8 -3.86 9.24 -11.17
CA PHE A 8 -2.93 8.13 -10.91
C PHE A 8 -1.47 8.52 -11.11
N ALA A 9 -1.17 9.33 -12.13
CA ALA A 9 0.18 9.78 -12.43
C ALA A 9 0.75 10.72 -11.35
N GLU A 10 -0.09 11.54 -10.71
CA GLU A 10 0.29 12.35 -9.53
C GLU A 10 0.83 11.50 -8.37
N GLY A 11 0.37 10.26 -8.24
CA GLY A 11 0.87 9.29 -7.27
C GLY A 11 2.28 8.75 -7.58
N GLN A 12 2.85 9.13 -8.73
CA GLN A 12 4.19 8.79 -9.21
C GLN A 12 4.55 7.30 -9.11
N PRO A 13 3.72 6.38 -9.63
CA PRO A 13 4.14 4.98 -9.77
C PRO A 13 5.33 4.87 -10.73
N GLY A 14 6.14 3.82 -10.63
CA GLY A 14 7.25 3.59 -11.57
C GLY A 14 6.75 3.38 -13.00
N ALA A 15 5.63 2.68 -13.16
CA ALA A 15 4.93 2.49 -14.42
C ALA A 15 3.42 2.58 -14.23
N LEU A 16 2.72 3.05 -15.25
CA LEU A 16 1.27 3.04 -15.32
C LEU A 16 0.84 2.44 -16.66
N VAL A 17 0.05 1.38 -16.60
CA VAL A 17 -0.53 0.71 -17.78
C VAL A 17 -1.96 1.22 -17.96
N VAL A 18 -2.21 1.88 -19.09
CA VAL A 18 -3.56 2.29 -19.50
C VAL A 18 -4.41 1.05 -19.76
N GLU A 19 -5.72 1.17 -19.53
CA GLU A 19 -6.69 0.08 -19.65
C GLU A 19 -6.63 -0.61 -21.00
N ALA A 20 -7.20 -1.81 -21.03
CA ALA A 20 -7.34 -2.60 -22.24
C ALA A 20 -7.83 -1.73 -23.40
N THR A 21 -7.05 -1.69 -24.48
CA THR A 21 -7.30 -0.81 -25.62
C THR A 21 -7.46 -1.66 -26.87
N GLY A 22 -8.63 -1.56 -27.52
CA GLY A 22 -8.97 -2.35 -28.69
C GLY A 22 -8.14 -1.97 -29.91
N ILE A 23 -7.50 -2.98 -30.52
CA ILE A 23 -6.69 -2.81 -31.74
C ILE A 23 -7.50 -2.85 -33.04
N ARG A 24 -8.80 -3.16 -32.96
CA ARG A 24 -9.74 -3.13 -34.08
C ARG A 24 -10.72 -1.98 -33.92
N ASP A 25 -11.27 -1.52 -35.03
CA ASP A 25 -12.38 -0.56 -35.04
C ASP A 25 -13.71 -1.30 -35.27
N ILE A 26 -14.08 -2.15 -34.31
CA ILE A 26 -15.32 -2.95 -34.33
C ILE A 26 -16.22 -2.58 -33.16
N PRO A 27 -17.56 -2.65 -33.27
CA PRO A 27 -18.46 -2.36 -32.15
C PRO A 27 -18.12 -3.16 -30.88
N SER A 28 -18.05 -2.49 -29.73
CA SER A 28 -17.91 -3.11 -28.40
C SER A 28 -18.58 -2.25 -27.33
N GLY A 29 -18.52 -2.69 -26.06
CA GLY A 29 -18.75 -1.82 -24.91
C GLY A 29 -17.75 -0.65 -24.84
N PRO A 30 -17.93 0.28 -23.88
CA PRO A 30 -17.06 1.44 -23.74
C PRO A 30 -15.61 1.02 -23.47
N LEU A 31 -14.70 1.33 -24.40
CA LEU A 31 -13.31 0.91 -24.37
C LEU A 31 -12.46 1.93 -25.14
N LEU A 32 -11.22 2.18 -24.70
CA LEU A 32 -10.24 2.91 -25.51
C LEU A 32 -9.89 2.14 -26.78
N ARG A 33 -9.46 2.87 -27.81
CA ARG A 33 -9.13 2.31 -29.13
C ARG A 33 -7.81 2.84 -29.65
N ILE A 34 -7.12 1.98 -30.39
CA ILE A 34 -5.87 2.28 -31.10
C ILE A 34 -5.80 1.60 -32.48
N GLY A 35 -6.95 1.12 -32.98
CA GLY A 35 -7.04 0.44 -34.27
C GLY A 35 -6.92 1.34 -35.50
N ASP A 36 -6.92 2.67 -35.32
CA ASP A 36 -6.92 3.67 -36.38
C ASP A 36 -6.14 4.93 -35.95
N ASP A 37 -5.56 5.65 -36.92
CA ASP A 37 -4.74 6.84 -36.69
C ASP A 37 -5.53 7.99 -36.08
N ARG A 38 -6.86 8.04 -36.28
CA ARG A 38 -7.74 9.05 -35.67
C ARG A 38 -7.70 9.08 -34.15
N PHE A 39 -7.29 7.99 -33.51
CA PHE A 39 -7.19 7.89 -32.06
C PHE A 39 -5.87 8.46 -31.51
N VAL A 40 -4.82 8.54 -32.34
CA VAL A 40 -3.47 8.95 -31.93
C VAL A 40 -3.46 10.35 -31.27
N PRO A 41 -4.13 11.39 -31.80
CA PRO A 41 -4.14 12.70 -31.12
C PRO A 41 -4.77 12.67 -29.73
N GLY A 42 -5.80 11.85 -29.51
CA GLY A 42 -6.43 11.69 -28.20
C GLY A 42 -5.52 10.99 -27.20
N LEU A 43 -4.83 9.95 -27.66
CA LEU A 43 -3.86 9.20 -26.87
C LEU A 43 -2.60 10.04 -26.56
N ALA A 44 -2.13 10.86 -27.50
CA ALA A 44 -1.02 11.78 -27.26
C ALA A 44 -1.35 12.79 -26.16
N ARG A 45 -2.57 13.37 -26.18
CA ARG A 45 -3.03 14.24 -25.08
C ARG A 45 -3.10 13.51 -23.74
N LEU A 46 -3.44 12.23 -23.73
CA LEU A 46 -3.44 11.41 -22.52
C LEU A 46 -2.01 11.25 -21.97
N VAL A 47 -1.07 10.82 -22.80
CA VAL A 47 0.36 10.69 -22.44
C VAL A 47 0.91 12.02 -21.90
N ASP A 48 0.68 13.12 -22.60
CA ASP A 48 1.14 14.46 -22.19
C ASP A 48 0.57 14.88 -20.84
N THR A 49 -0.72 14.59 -20.62
CA THR A 49 -1.40 14.89 -19.35
C THR A 49 -0.77 14.10 -18.21
N MET A 50 -0.56 12.80 -18.40
CA MET A 50 0.05 11.93 -17.40
C MET A 50 1.51 12.31 -17.14
N ARG A 51 2.26 12.67 -18.18
CA ARG A 51 3.67 13.09 -18.07
C ARG A 51 3.83 14.38 -17.28
N ARG A 52 2.96 15.36 -17.51
CA ARG A 52 2.89 16.58 -16.68
C ARG A 52 2.53 16.25 -15.23
N ALA A 53 1.50 15.43 -15.03
CA ALA A 53 1.02 15.07 -13.69
C ALA A 53 2.06 14.31 -12.84
N SER A 54 2.87 13.42 -13.44
CA SER A 54 3.94 12.70 -12.73
C SER A 54 5.26 13.48 -12.62
N GLY A 55 5.38 14.63 -13.28
CA GLY A 55 6.64 15.34 -13.44
C GLY A 55 7.70 14.53 -14.20
N GLY A 56 7.28 13.70 -15.16
CA GLY A 56 8.15 12.85 -15.97
C GLY A 56 8.72 11.61 -15.27
N ARG A 57 8.26 11.28 -14.05
CA ARG A 57 8.81 10.17 -13.25
C ARG A 57 8.19 8.79 -13.53
N THR A 58 7.03 8.76 -14.17
CA THR A 58 6.29 7.53 -14.45
C THR A 58 6.43 7.14 -15.91
N ARG A 59 6.71 5.86 -16.17
CA ARG A 59 6.65 5.28 -17.52
C ARG A 59 5.21 4.92 -17.88
N PHE A 60 4.80 5.18 -19.11
CA PHE A 60 3.43 4.95 -19.57
C PHE A 60 3.39 3.85 -20.60
N TYR A 61 2.56 2.85 -20.31
CA TYR A 61 2.31 1.74 -21.20
C TYR A 61 0.84 1.74 -21.60
N ILE A 62 0.56 1.22 -22.79
CA ILE A 62 -0.81 0.93 -23.21
C ILE A 62 -0.96 -0.58 -23.40
N GLN A 63 -2.01 -1.13 -22.79
CA GLN A 63 -2.33 -2.54 -22.95
C GLN A 63 -3.18 -2.71 -24.21
N ILE A 64 -2.70 -3.47 -25.19
CA ILE A 64 -3.40 -3.67 -26.47
C ILE A 64 -4.03 -5.06 -26.55
N ILE A 65 -5.32 -5.08 -26.91
CA ILE A 65 -6.16 -6.29 -26.89
C ILE A 65 -6.85 -6.54 -28.23
N ASP A 66 -7.04 -7.82 -28.52
CA ASP A 66 -8.00 -8.33 -29.51
C ASP A 66 -9.06 -9.17 -28.79
N PHE A 67 -10.30 -9.11 -29.28
CA PHE A 67 -11.41 -9.90 -28.75
C PHE A 67 -12.28 -10.42 -29.90
N LEU A 68 -12.83 -11.60 -29.67
CA LEU A 68 -13.80 -12.22 -30.57
C LEU A 68 -15.22 -11.75 -30.23
N ALA A 69 -16.16 -11.98 -31.14
CA ALA A 69 -17.53 -11.51 -30.96
C ALA A 69 -18.20 -12.21 -29.76
N VAL A 70 -18.81 -11.40 -28.90
CA VAL A 70 -19.73 -11.83 -27.84
C VAL A 70 -21.00 -11.00 -27.96
N ARG A 71 -22.16 -11.66 -27.94
CA ARG A 71 -23.47 -11.00 -28.04
C ARG A 71 -24.33 -11.35 -26.83
N ARG A 72 -25.30 -10.48 -26.58
CA ARG A 72 -26.25 -10.60 -25.47
C ARG A 72 -27.12 -11.85 -25.64
N ARG A 73 -27.48 -12.48 -24.53
CA ARG A 73 -28.48 -13.54 -24.47
C ARG A 73 -29.83 -13.01 -24.94
N PRO A 74 -30.41 -13.56 -26.01
CA PRO A 74 -31.73 -13.14 -26.49
C PRO A 74 -32.87 -13.70 -25.62
N GLU A 75 -34.06 -13.11 -25.75
CA GLU A 75 -35.33 -13.76 -25.37
C GLU A 75 -35.44 -15.12 -26.07
N LYS A 76 -35.98 -16.13 -25.39
CA LYS A 76 -36.07 -17.50 -25.93
C LYS A 76 -36.82 -17.57 -27.26
N ALA A 77 -37.98 -16.92 -27.35
CA ALA A 77 -38.73 -16.86 -28.61
C ALA A 77 -37.95 -16.13 -29.72
N THR A 78 -37.18 -15.10 -29.37
CA THR A 78 -36.33 -14.38 -30.33
C THR A 78 -35.16 -15.25 -30.81
N TYR A 79 -34.58 -16.07 -29.93
CA TYR A 79 -33.55 -17.04 -30.30
C TYR A 79 -34.02 -17.95 -31.43
N PHE A 80 -35.11 -18.68 -31.20
CA PHE A 80 -35.62 -19.63 -32.19
C PHE A 80 -36.01 -18.95 -33.51
N ARG A 81 -36.62 -17.76 -33.44
CA ARG A 81 -37.05 -17.05 -34.65
C ARG A 81 -35.91 -16.44 -35.47
N ARG A 82 -34.84 -15.94 -34.83
CA ARG A 82 -33.83 -15.10 -35.51
C ARG A 82 -32.43 -15.69 -35.57
N PHE A 83 -32.09 -16.58 -34.65
CA PHE A 83 -30.71 -17.02 -34.43
C PHE A 83 -30.53 -18.54 -34.50
N PHE A 84 -31.62 -19.31 -34.41
CA PHE A 84 -31.60 -20.75 -34.54
C PHE A 84 -31.83 -21.19 -35.98
N HIS A 85 -31.11 -22.22 -36.43
CA HIS A 85 -31.29 -22.81 -37.75
C HIS A 85 -31.94 -24.18 -37.61
N LEU A 86 -33.17 -24.31 -38.10
CA LEU A 86 -33.87 -25.59 -38.10
C LEU A 86 -33.20 -26.55 -39.09
N THR A 87 -32.84 -27.75 -38.62
CA THR A 87 -32.18 -28.79 -39.42
C THR A 87 -33.09 -29.99 -39.58
N ASP A 88 -32.76 -30.89 -40.49
CA ASP A 88 -33.55 -32.13 -40.68
C ASP A 88 -33.55 -33.02 -39.45
N ARG A 89 -32.48 -33.00 -38.65
CA ARG A 89 -32.44 -33.66 -37.34
C ARG A 89 -33.53 -33.09 -36.42
N HIS A 90 -33.67 -31.77 -36.35
CA HIS A 90 -34.71 -31.14 -35.51
C HIS A 90 -36.11 -31.51 -36.01
N ARG A 91 -36.33 -31.46 -37.32
CA ARG A 91 -37.62 -31.86 -37.93
C ARG A 91 -37.97 -33.31 -37.63
N ALA A 92 -37.01 -34.23 -37.68
CA ALA A 92 -37.22 -35.64 -37.36
C ALA A 92 -37.56 -35.87 -35.87
N LEU A 93 -36.93 -35.11 -34.97
CA LEU A 93 -37.21 -35.17 -33.53
C LEU A 93 -38.56 -34.54 -33.16
N LEU A 94 -39.03 -33.56 -33.94
CA LEU A 94 -40.31 -32.85 -33.73
C LEU A 94 -41.43 -33.32 -34.66
N ARG A 95 -41.27 -34.46 -35.34
CA ARG A 95 -42.22 -34.95 -36.36
C ARG A 95 -43.67 -35.07 -35.86
N ASP A 96 -43.84 -35.33 -34.57
CA ASP A 96 -45.14 -35.53 -33.93
C ASP A 96 -45.88 -34.19 -33.64
N VAL A 97 -45.18 -33.05 -33.73
CA VAL A 97 -45.76 -31.70 -33.57
C VAL A 97 -46.56 -31.29 -34.82
N GLY A 98 -46.09 -31.67 -36.01
CA GLY A 98 -46.66 -31.27 -37.30
C GLY A 98 -46.54 -29.76 -37.60
N GLY A 99 -46.94 -29.35 -38.81
CA GLY A 99 -47.01 -27.93 -39.20
C GLY A 99 -45.84 -27.41 -40.03
N THR A 100 -45.79 -26.08 -40.18
CA THR A 100 -44.74 -25.35 -40.91
C THR A 100 -43.47 -25.20 -40.07
N ASP A 101 -42.35 -24.79 -40.69
CA ASP A 101 -41.12 -24.48 -39.95
C ASP A 101 -41.36 -23.41 -38.86
N ASP A 102 -42.26 -22.44 -39.10
CA ASP A 102 -42.63 -21.42 -38.10
C ASP A 102 -43.38 -22.02 -36.90
N ASP A 103 -44.24 -23.01 -37.13
CA ASP A 103 -44.96 -23.73 -36.06
C ASP A 103 -43.98 -24.53 -35.18
N LEU A 104 -42.99 -25.18 -35.81
CA LEU A 104 -41.94 -25.92 -35.10
C LEU A 104 -41.07 -24.99 -34.24
N LEU A 105 -40.70 -23.81 -34.77
CA LEU A 105 -39.94 -22.81 -34.01
C LEU A 105 -40.76 -22.22 -32.85
N ALA A 106 -42.06 -22.00 -33.04
CA ALA A 106 -42.96 -21.54 -31.99
C ALA A 106 -43.11 -22.61 -30.89
N HIS A 107 -43.22 -23.89 -31.27
CA HIS A 107 -43.27 -25.00 -30.33
C HIS A 107 -41.99 -25.09 -29.49
N LEU A 108 -40.81 -25.07 -30.14
CA LEU A 108 -39.51 -25.06 -29.45
C LEU A 108 -39.37 -23.91 -28.44
N ALA A 109 -39.93 -22.74 -28.75
CA ALA A 109 -39.91 -21.59 -27.84
C ALA A 109 -40.70 -21.82 -26.55
N LEU A 110 -41.71 -22.70 -26.57
CA LEU A 110 -42.59 -23.00 -25.43
C LEU A 110 -42.13 -24.19 -24.59
N LEU A 111 -41.34 -25.12 -25.14
CA LEU A 111 -40.87 -26.32 -24.43
C LEU A 111 -40.04 -26.00 -23.18
N PRO A 112 -40.10 -26.77 -22.09
CA PRO A 112 -39.21 -26.57 -20.94
C PRO A 112 -37.73 -26.85 -21.31
N GLU A 113 -36.78 -26.33 -20.52
CA GLU A 113 -35.35 -26.46 -20.85
C GLU A 113 -34.88 -27.93 -20.86
N GLU A 114 -35.45 -28.77 -20.01
CA GLU A 114 -35.11 -30.19 -19.89
C GLU A 114 -35.46 -30.99 -21.16
N GLU A 115 -36.51 -30.57 -21.86
CA GLU A 115 -36.88 -31.14 -23.16
C GLU A 115 -35.99 -30.60 -24.28
N LEU A 116 -35.65 -29.32 -24.22
CA LEU A 116 -34.72 -28.72 -25.18
C LEU A 116 -33.31 -29.33 -25.10
N ASP A 117 -32.82 -29.70 -23.91
CA ASP A 117 -31.54 -30.40 -23.75
C ASP A 117 -31.50 -31.76 -24.50
N ARG A 118 -32.67 -32.36 -24.78
CA ARG A 118 -32.77 -33.62 -25.57
C ARG A 118 -32.82 -33.37 -27.08
N ILE A 119 -33.32 -32.21 -27.49
CA ILE A 119 -33.55 -31.87 -28.91
C ILE A 119 -32.34 -31.14 -29.49
N LEU A 120 -31.87 -30.11 -28.79
CA LEU A 120 -30.82 -29.21 -29.22
C LEU A 120 -29.43 -29.83 -28.98
N SER A 121 -28.48 -29.48 -29.84
CA SER A 121 -27.07 -29.77 -29.59
C SER A 121 -26.53 -28.94 -28.42
N ARG A 122 -25.39 -29.37 -27.85
CA ARG A 122 -24.70 -28.62 -26.79
C ARG A 122 -24.42 -27.16 -27.19
N GLN A 123 -24.05 -26.92 -28.45
CA GLN A 123 -23.74 -25.57 -28.95
C GLN A 123 -25.00 -24.71 -29.06
N GLU A 124 -26.12 -25.29 -29.51
CA GLU A 124 -27.40 -24.57 -29.59
C GLU A 124 -27.98 -24.29 -28.21
N MET A 125 -27.84 -25.23 -27.26
CA MET A 125 -28.19 -24.99 -25.87
C MET A 125 -27.34 -23.88 -25.25
N GLU A 126 -26.04 -23.87 -25.51
CA GLU A 126 -25.15 -22.81 -25.04
C GLU A 126 -25.52 -21.46 -25.65
N ALA A 127 -25.79 -21.39 -26.97
CA ALA A 127 -26.20 -20.15 -27.63
C ALA A 127 -27.53 -19.60 -27.09
N LEU A 128 -28.48 -20.48 -26.77
CA LEU A 128 -29.74 -20.12 -26.12
C LEU A 128 -29.51 -19.62 -24.67
N ARG A 129 -28.69 -20.32 -23.90
CA ARG A 129 -28.46 -20.03 -22.47
C ARG A 129 -27.57 -18.82 -22.25
N PHE A 130 -26.54 -18.63 -23.06
CA PHE A 130 -25.46 -17.65 -22.85
C PHE A 130 -25.37 -16.56 -23.91
N GLY A 131 -26.08 -16.70 -25.03
CA GLY A 131 -25.92 -15.85 -26.20
C GLY A 131 -24.81 -16.34 -27.14
N TYR A 132 -24.58 -15.59 -28.22
CA TYR A 132 -23.59 -15.94 -29.22
C TYR A 132 -22.17 -15.55 -28.76
N ARG A 133 -21.22 -16.48 -28.88
CA ARG A 133 -19.80 -16.26 -28.63
C ARG A 133 -18.97 -17.02 -29.66
N GLU A 134 -17.93 -16.35 -30.16
CA GLU A 134 -16.93 -16.97 -31.03
C GLU A 134 -15.75 -17.49 -30.22
N ARG A 135 -15.17 -18.61 -30.67
CA ARG A 135 -13.96 -19.21 -30.10
C ARG A 135 -12.86 -19.29 -31.13
N VAL A 136 -11.61 -19.38 -30.66
CA VAL A 136 -10.46 -19.60 -31.54
C VAL A 136 -10.52 -20.96 -32.25
N THR A 137 -11.34 -21.90 -31.78
CA THR A 137 -11.53 -23.24 -32.35
C THR A 137 -12.65 -23.30 -33.41
N ASP A 138 -13.38 -22.21 -33.65
CA ASP A 138 -14.47 -22.14 -34.64
C ASP A 138 -13.92 -22.02 -36.07
N LEU A 139 -13.17 -23.04 -36.52
CA LEU A 139 -12.48 -23.05 -37.81
C LEU A 139 -13.40 -23.07 -39.03
N ASP A 140 -14.70 -23.35 -38.82
CA ASP A 140 -15.76 -23.20 -39.81
C ASP A 140 -15.93 -21.74 -40.25
N LYS A 141 -15.60 -20.79 -39.37
CA LYS A 141 -15.68 -19.34 -39.65
C LYS A 141 -14.39 -18.85 -40.31
N PRO A 142 -14.43 -18.34 -41.56
CA PRO A 142 -13.22 -17.92 -42.27
C PRO A 142 -12.37 -16.90 -41.51
N HIS A 143 -13.01 -15.90 -40.87
CA HIS A 143 -12.29 -14.87 -40.12
C HIS A 143 -11.59 -15.40 -38.85
N ILE A 144 -12.08 -16.49 -38.26
CA ILE A 144 -11.46 -17.18 -37.12
C ILE A 144 -10.27 -18.03 -37.59
N ARG A 145 -10.44 -18.72 -38.72
CA ARG A 145 -9.36 -19.49 -39.34
C ARG A 145 -8.17 -18.58 -39.70
N GLU A 146 -8.45 -17.39 -40.21
CA GLU A 146 -7.44 -16.42 -40.65
C GLU A 146 -6.76 -15.62 -39.53
N LEU A 147 -7.19 -15.75 -38.26
CA LEU A 147 -6.62 -15.00 -37.12
C LEU A 147 -5.07 -15.03 -37.08
N PRO A 148 -4.40 -16.19 -37.26
CA PRO A 148 -2.94 -16.22 -37.21
C PRO A 148 -2.26 -15.39 -38.30
N ARG A 149 -2.90 -15.27 -39.48
CA ARG A 149 -2.38 -14.48 -40.60
C ARG A 149 -2.53 -12.97 -40.37
N ILE A 150 -3.61 -12.55 -39.72
CA ILE A 150 -3.99 -11.12 -39.63
C ILE A 150 -3.52 -10.45 -38.34
N LEU A 151 -3.50 -11.17 -37.22
CA LEU A 151 -3.26 -10.56 -35.91
C LEU A 151 -1.84 -9.97 -35.77
N PRO A 152 -0.75 -10.61 -36.24
CA PRO A 152 0.60 -10.02 -36.10
C PRO A 152 0.69 -8.60 -36.66
N GLY A 153 0.15 -8.36 -37.86
CA GLY A 153 0.17 -7.04 -38.50
C GLY A 153 -0.69 -6.01 -37.77
N ILE A 154 -1.85 -6.40 -37.26
CA ILE A 154 -2.77 -5.48 -36.55
C ILE A 154 -2.18 -5.06 -35.19
N PHE A 155 -1.60 -6.00 -34.44
CA PHE A 155 -0.89 -5.70 -33.19
C PHE A 155 0.32 -4.80 -33.44
N ALA A 156 1.12 -5.07 -34.48
CA ALA A 156 2.24 -4.23 -34.87
C ALA A 156 1.81 -2.79 -35.20
N ALA A 157 0.75 -2.62 -36.00
CA ALA A 157 0.20 -1.31 -36.33
C ALA A 157 -0.28 -0.55 -35.08
N ALA A 158 -0.96 -1.23 -34.15
CA ALA A 158 -1.36 -0.65 -32.88
C ALA A 158 -0.15 -0.19 -32.04
N ALA A 159 0.92 -0.98 -31.98
CA ALA A 159 2.14 -0.62 -31.26
C ALA A 159 2.88 0.57 -31.89
N VAL A 160 2.91 0.66 -33.23
CA VAL A 160 3.44 1.82 -33.95
C VAL A 160 2.66 3.08 -33.59
N ARG A 161 1.33 3.01 -33.54
CA ARG A 161 0.48 4.13 -33.09
C ARG A 161 0.71 4.49 -31.62
N ALA A 162 0.95 3.50 -30.76
CA ALA A 162 1.26 3.75 -29.36
C ALA A 162 2.57 4.53 -29.20
N ARG A 163 3.60 4.12 -29.95
CA ARG A 163 4.87 4.87 -30.04
C ARG A 163 4.66 6.28 -30.57
N ALA A 164 3.87 6.44 -31.64
CA ALA A 164 3.54 7.76 -32.20
C ALA A 164 2.78 8.66 -31.22
N ALA A 165 1.92 8.08 -30.37
CA ALA A 165 1.23 8.79 -29.29
C ALA A 165 2.14 9.13 -28.08
N GLY A 166 3.39 8.65 -28.07
CA GLY A 166 4.39 8.99 -27.04
C GLY A 166 4.40 8.09 -25.81
N PHE A 167 3.72 6.93 -25.84
CA PHE A 167 3.88 5.89 -24.82
C PHE A 167 5.33 5.41 -24.75
N ASP A 168 5.77 4.91 -23.59
CA ASP A 168 7.10 4.31 -23.39
C ASP A 168 7.13 2.84 -23.86
N GLY A 169 5.96 2.18 -23.94
CA GLY A 169 5.86 0.80 -24.38
C GLY A 169 4.42 0.29 -24.54
N VAL A 170 4.30 -0.97 -24.92
CA VAL A 170 3.03 -1.72 -24.97
C VAL A 170 3.08 -2.97 -24.10
N GLU A 171 1.94 -3.29 -23.49
CA GLU A 171 1.69 -4.60 -22.89
C GLU A 171 0.77 -5.41 -23.83
N LEU A 172 1.31 -6.48 -24.41
CA LEU A 172 0.56 -7.41 -25.26
C LEU A 172 -0.34 -8.27 -24.37
N HIS A 173 -1.65 -8.12 -24.50
CA HIS A 173 -2.57 -8.79 -23.59
C HIS A 173 -2.96 -10.18 -24.05
N TYR A 174 -2.37 -11.19 -23.40
CA TYR A 174 -2.55 -12.62 -23.64
C TYR A 174 -3.29 -13.32 -22.47
N ALA A 175 -4.07 -12.56 -21.70
CA ALA A 175 -4.74 -13.04 -20.49
C ALA A 175 -6.28 -13.01 -20.58
N HIS A 176 -6.93 -13.60 -19.57
CA HIS A 176 -8.38 -13.57 -19.34
C HIS A 176 -9.20 -14.17 -20.50
N ALA A 177 -10.22 -13.46 -20.95
CA ALA A 177 -11.21 -13.91 -21.92
C ALA A 177 -10.97 -13.37 -23.34
N TYR A 178 -9.77 -12.83 -23.60
CA TYR A 178 -9.39 -12.22 -24.88
C TYR A 178 -8.83 -13.25 -25.86
N THR A 179 -8.77 -12.90 -27.16
CA THR A 179 -8.43 -13.83 -28.25
C THR A 179 -7.11 -14.58 -27.99
N MET A 180 -6.07 -13.88 -27.57
CA MET A 180 -4.75 -14.47 -27.33
C MET A 180 -4.72 -15.46 -26.15
N ALA A 181 -5.53 -15.22 -25.12
CA ALA A 181 -5.70 -16.20 -24.04
C ALA A 181 -6.43 -17.45 -24.55
N GLY A 182 -7.34 -17.31 -25.51
CA GLY A 182 -7.94 -18.43 -26.22
C GLY A 182 -6.90 -19.28 -26.95
N PHE A 183 -5.91 -18.66 -27.61
CA PHE A 183 -4.84 -19.41 -28.28
C PHE A 183 -3.92 -20.13 -27.28
N LEU A 184 -3.62 -19.51 -26.14
CA LEU A 184 -2.79 -20.12 -25.10
C LEU A 184 -3.51 -21.21 -24.29
N SER A 185 -4.85 -21.24 -24.27
CA SER A 185 -5.65 -22.16 -23.45
C SER A 185 -5.46 -23.64 -23.83
N ALA A 186 -5.51 -24.54 -22.85
CA ALA A 186 -5.47 -25.99 -23.09
C ALA A 186 -6.70 -26.50 -23.85
N LEU A 187 -7.78 -25.72 -23.84
CA LEU A 187 -8.99 -25.98 -24.62
C LEU A 187 -8.87 -25.58 -26.09
N ASN A 188 -7.75 -24.99 -26.50
CA ASN A 188 -7.47 -24.73 -27.92
C ASN A 188 -7.12 -26.03 -28.64
N THR A 189 -8.14 -26.67 -29.23
CA THR A 189 -8.02 -27.94 -29.94
C THR A 189 -7.78 -27.78 -31.45
N ARG A 190 -7.35 -26.61 -31.92
CA ARG A 190 -7.04 -26.39 -33.34
C ARG A 190 -5.99 -27.39 -33.85
N THR A 191 -6.20 -27.89 -35.06
CA THR A 191 -5.32 -28.87 -35.73
C THR A 191 -4.44 -28.27 -36.81
N ASP A 192 -4.53 -26.96 -37.05
CA ASP A 192 -3.81 -26.22 -38.09
C ASP A 192 -2.43 -25.70 -37.64
N GLY A 193 -1.87 -26.27 -36.58
CA GLY A 193 -0.56 -25.92 -36.03
C GLY A 193 -0.56 -24.75 -35.03
N TYR A 194 -1.73 -24.22 -34.67
CA TYR A 194 -1.90 -23.15 -33.67
C TYR A 194 -2.65 -23.60 -32.41
N GLY A 195 -2.76 -24.91 -32.16
CA GLY A 195 -3.46 -25.48 -31.00
C GLY A 195 -2.93 -26.86 -30.58
N ALA A 196 -3.61 -27.48 -29.63
CA ALA A 196 -3.30 -28.76 -28.98
C ALA A 196 -2.00 -28.76 -28.15
N SER A 197 -0.83 -28.71 -28.78
CA SER A 197 0.45 -28.77 -28.05
C SER A 197 0.87 -27.41 -27.49
N ARG A 198 1.64 -27.37 -26.39
CA ARG A 198 2.18 -26.11 -25.84
C ARG A 198 2.94 -25.28 -26.89
N PRO A 199 3.84 -25.84 -27.73
CA PRO A 199 4.52 -25.07 -28.77
C PRO A 199 3.56 -24.47 -29.81
N ALA A 200 2.54 -25.22 -30.23
CA ALA A 200 1.56 -24.75 -31.20
C ALA A 200 0.66 -23.64 -30.61
N ARG A 201 0.24 -23.77 -29.35
CA ARG A 201 -0.51 -22.73 -28.63
C ARG A 201 0.29 -21.43 -28.44
N ALA A 202 1.60 -21.53 -28.19
CA ALA A 202 2.49 -20.38 -28.04
C ALA A 202 2.88 -19.72 -29.37
N ARG A 203 2.69 -20.40 -30.52
CA ARG A 203 3.17 -19.95 -31.83
C ARG A 203 2.67 -18.56 -32.21
N LEU A 204 1.35 -18.36 -32.19
CA LEU A 204 0.78 -17.06 -32.58
C LEU A 204 1.18 -15.92 -31.63
N PRO A 205 1.13 -16.07 -30.30
CA PRO A 205 1.67 -15.07 -29.37
C PRO A 205 3.14 -14.67 -29.65
N LEU A 206 3.98 -15.63 -30.06
CA LEU A 206 5.37 -15.39 -30.44
C LEU A 206 5.49 -14.66 -31.79
N GLU A 207 4.68 -15.03 -32.79
CA GLU A 207 4.61 -14.34 -34.09
C GLU A 207 4.13 -12.88 -33.94
N VAL A 208 3.11 -12.66 -33.11
CA VAL A 208 2.63 -11.31 -32.76
C VAL A 208 3.74 -10.49 -32.12
N TYR A 209 4.45 -11.06 -31.13
CA TYR A 209 5.56 -10.37 -30.49
C TYR A 209 6.67 -9.99 -31.48
N ARG A 210 7.09 -10.93 -32.36
CA ARG A 210 8.11 -10.66 -33.38
C ARG A 210 7.68 -9.51 -34.30
N ALA A 211 6.46 -9.57 -34.85
CA ALA A 211 5.94 -8.51 -35.71
C ALA A 211 5.88 -7.15 -35.01
N VAL A 212 5.47 -7.11 -33.74
CA VAL A 212 5.46 -5.89 -32.94
C VAL A 212 6.88 -5.36 -32.72
N ARG A 213 7.80 -6.23 -32.27
CA ARG A 213 9.20 -5.88 -32.01
C ARG A 213 9.88 -5.34 -33.26
N ASP A 214 9.69 -5.98 -34.41
CA ASP A 214 10.25 -5.56 -35.70
C ASP A 214 9.74 -4.16 -36.10
N ALA A 215 8.46 -3.88 -35.85
CA ALA A 215 7.86 -2.59 -36.21
C ALA A 215 8.27 -1.43 -35.27
N VAL A 216 8.45 -1.70 -33.98
CA VAL A 216 8.74 -0.66 -32.97
C VAL A 216 10.22 -0.49 -32.64
N GLY A 217 11.05 -1.48 -32.97
CA GLY A 217 12.48 -1.51 -32.68
C GLY A 217 12.81 -1.86 -31.22
N ALA A 218 14.10 -1.96 -30.90
CA ALA A 218 14.58 -2.34 -29.57
C ALA A 218 14.41 -1.23 -28.49
N GLY A 219 14.30 0.04 -28.91
CA GLY A 219 14.21 1.19 -27.99
C GLY A 219 12.82 1.45 -27.40
N PHE A 220 11.81 0.67 -27.78
CA PHE A 220 10.43 0.78 -27.31
C PHE A 220 10.04 -0.48 -26.53
N THR A 221 9.52 -0.34 -25.31
CA THR A 221 9.32 -1.51 -24.45
C THR A 221 8.13 -2.35 -24.91
N VAL A 222 8.31 -3.66 -25.03
CA VAL A 222 7.29 -4.64 -25.42
C VAL A 222 7.33 -5.82 -24.45
N GLY A 223 6.34 -5.88 -23.58
CA GLY A 223 6.10 -7.04 -22.70
C GLY A 223 4.72 -7.64 -22.94
N CYS A 224 4.36 -8.66 -22.17
CA CYS A 224 3.04 -9.27 -22.27
C CYS A 224 2.39 -9.46 -20.91
N ARG A 225 1.06 -9.64 -20.91
CA ARG A 225 0.31 -10.12 -19.75
C ARG A 225 -0.39 -11.43 -20.07
N TYR A 226 -0.13 -12.50 -19.31
CA TYR A 226 -0.75 -13.81 -19.54
C TYR A 226 -1.20 -14.48 -18.22
N LEU A 227 -1.89 -15.61 -18.33
CA LEU A 227 -2.42 -16.33 -17.17
C LEU A 227 -1.41 -17.35 -16.63
N THR A 228 -1.21 -17.35 -15.31
CA THR A 228 -0.54 -18.44 -14.58
C THR A 228 -1.42 -19.67 -14.45
N ASP A 229 -2.73 -19.48 -14.46
CA ASP A 229 -3.73 -20.53 -14.29
C ASP A 229 -5.07 -20.00 -14.82
N GLU A 230 -5.75 -20.80 -15.65
CA GLU A 230 -7.07 -20.43 -16.19
C GLU A 230 -8.21 -20.64 -15.19
N CYS A 231 -8.02 -21.49 -14.18
CA CYS A 231 -8.99 -21.77 -13.11
C CYS A 231 -10.35 -22.25 -13.64
N ILE A 232 -10.31 -23.04 -14.71
CA ILE A 232 -11.46 -23.70 -15.33
C ILE A 232 -11.12 -25.18 -15.53
N ASP A 233 -12.16 -26.01 -15.65
CA ASP A 233 -11.99 -27.42 -15.97
C ASP A 233 -11.33 -27.62 -17.35
N GLY A 234 -10.34 -28.52 -17.41
CA GLY A 234 -9.52 -28.75 -18.60
C GLY A 234 -8.68 -27.56 -19.09
N GLY A 235 -8.60 -26.47 -18.31
CA GLY A 235 -7.84 -25.27 -18.66
C GLY A 235 -6.34 -25.40 -18.44
N SER A 236 -5.61 -24.37 -18.88
CA SER A 236 -4.17 -24.28 -18.67
C SER A 236 -3.77 -24.11 -17.22
N THR A 237 -2.68 -24.78 -16.84
CA THR A 237 -2.17 -24.86 -15.47
C THR A 237 -0.89 -24.04 -15.30
N PRO A 238 -0.40 -23.86 -14.06
CA PRO A 238 0.91 -23.24 -13.82
C PRO A 238 2.08 -23.88 -14.57
N ASP A 239 2.02 -25.18 -14.89
CA ASP A 239 3.04 -25.88 -15.69
C ASP A 239 3.07 -25.37 -17.13
N ASP A 240 1.91 -25.04 -17.70
CA ASP A 240 1.85 -24.39 -19.01
C ASP A 240 2.42 -22.96 -18.93
N ALA A 241 2.10 -22.24 -17.85
CA ALA A 241 2.54 -20.87 -17.67
C ALA A 241 4.06 -20.71 -17.48
N GLU A 242 4.71 -21.69 -16.83
CA GLU A 242 6.17 -21.79 -16.77
C GLU A 242 6.77 -21.96 -18.17
N TYR A 243 6.22 -22.88 -18.96
CA TYR A 243 6.65 -23.10 -20.34
C TYR A 243 6.50 -21.82 -21.18
N PHE A 244 5.32 -21.19 -21.15
CA PHE A 244 5.08 -19.95 -21.89
C PHE A 244 5.99 -18.81 -21.42
N GLY A 245 6.21 -18.68 -20.11
CA GLY A 245 7.11 -17.67 -19.55
C GLY A 245 8.54 -17.80 -20.07
N VAL A 246 9.07 -19.03 -20.12
CA VAL A 246 10.39 -19.30 -20.68
C VAL A 246 10.44 -18.97 -22.17
N GLU A 247 9.45 -19.39 -22.96
CA GLU A 247 9.43 -19.12 -24.41
C GLU A 247 9.31 -17.62 -24.72
N PHE A 248 8.50 -16.90 -23.95
CA PHE A 248 8.34 -15.44 -24.08
C PHE A 248 9.61 -14.69 -23.67
N ALA A 249 10.29 -15.12 -22.60
CA ALA A 249 11.59 -14.58 -22.21
C ALA A 249 12.66 -14.87 -23.27
N ARG A 250 12.72 -16.09 -23.83
CA ARG A 250 13.63 -16.45 -24.93
C ARG A 250 13.42 -15.62 -26.18
N ALA A 251 12.17 -15.25 -26.48
CA ALA A 251 11.86 -14.38 -27.59
C ALA A 251 12.36 -12.93 -27.38
N GLY A 252 12.63 -12.54 -26.13
CA GLY A 252 13.16 -11.21 -25.78
C GLY A 252 12.09 -10.22 -25.35
N MET A 253 10.93 -10.67 -24.85
CA MET A 253 9.98 -9.77 -24.21
C MET A 253 10.63 -9.06 -23.02
N ASP A 254 10.38 -7.76 -22.88
CA ASP A 254 11.05 -6.92 -21.89
C ASP A 254 10.53 -7.14 -20.46
N PHE A 255 9.30 -7.65 -20.33
CA PHE A 255 8.73 -8.05 -19.05
C PHE A 255 7.60 -9.07 -19.26
N LEU A 256 7.33 -9.86 -18.22
CA LEU A 256 6.27 -10.85 -18.16
C LEU A 256 5.31 -10.52 -17.01
N SER A 257 4.14 -9.99 -17.35
CA SER A 257 3.08 -9.67 -16.39
C SER A 257 2.15 -10.86 -16.23
N VAL A 258 1.86 -11.27 -15.00
CA VAL A 258 1.03 -12.46 -14.75
C VAL A 258 -0.27 -12.16 -14.03
N SER A 259 -1.32 -12.83 -14.48
CA SER A 259 -2.68 -12.78 -13.93
C SER A 259 -3.23 -14.19 -13.73
N ARG A 260 -4.46 -14.30 -13.25
CA ARG A 260 -5.15 -15.58 -13.01
C ARG A 260 -6.62 -15.49 -13.38
N GLY A 261 -7.18 -16.57 -13.92
CA GLY A 261 -8.61 -16.72 -14.18
C GLY A 261 -9.23 -15.70 -15.13
N GLY A 262 -10.54 -15.47 -14.98
CA GLY A 262 -11.33 -14.55 -15.80
C GLY A 262 -11.67 -15.13 -17.17
N LYS A 263 -12.39 -16.26 -17.19
CA LYS A 263 -12.72 -17.03 -18.39
C LYS A 263 -14.23 -17.05 -18.66
N PHE A 264 -14.62 -17.31 -19.89
CA PHE A 264 -16.04 -17.45 -20.26
C PHE A 264 -16.54 -18.89 -20.08
N GLU A 265 -15.63 -19.86 -20.05
CA GLU A 265 -15.91 -21.29 -20.01
C GLU A 265 -16.68 -21.72 -18.76
N ASP A 266 -16.51 -21.01 -17.65
CA ASP A 266 -17.21 -21.25 -16.38
C ASP A 266 -18.10 -20.07 -15.94
N ALA A 267 -18.31 -19.09 -16.84
CA ALA A 267 -19.16 -17.95 -16.54
C ALA A 267 -20.57 -18.41 -16.18
N LYS A 268 -21.24 -17.69 -15.28
CA LYS A 268 -22.65 -17.94 -14.95
C LYS A 268 -23.54 -17.45 -16.09
N GLN A 269 -24.69 -18.09 -16.21
CA GLN A 269 -25.68 -17.74 -17.22
C GLN A 269 -26.10 -16.26 -17.10
N PRO A 270 -25.95 -15.45 -18.16
CA PRO A 270 -26.38 -14.06 -18.13
C PRO A 270 -27.91 -13.93 -18.14
N LYS A 271 -28.41 -12.81 -17.63
CA LYS A 271 -29.82 -12.43 -17.77
C LYS A 271 -30.15 -12.19 -19.26
N VAL A 272 -31.42 -12.32 -19.62
CA VAL A 272 -31.89 -11.92 -20.95
C VAL A 272 -31.54 -10.44 -21.19
N GLY A 273 -30.98 -10.15 -22.36
CA GLY A 273 -30.47 -8.83 -22.73
C GLY A 273 -29.05 -8.52 -22.23
N TRP A 274 -28.40 -9.43 -21.51
CA TRP A 274 -27.02 -9.28 -21.02
C TRP A 274 -26.06 -10.19 -21.77
N ALA A 275 -24.82 -9.74 -21.95
CA ALA A 275 -23.75 -10.60 -22.48
C ALA A 275 -23.15 -11.46 -21.36
N ALA A 276 -22.58 -12.61 -21.72
CA ALA A 276 -21.75 -13.38 -20.80
C ALA A 276 -20.62 -12.50 -20.24
N TYR A 277 -20.28 -12.69 -18.98
CA TYR A 277 -19.29 -11.87 -18.28
C TYR A 277 -18.29 -12.77 -17.53
N PRO A 278 -16.99 -12.65 -17.82
CA PRO A 278 -15.99 -13.67 -17.46
C PRO A 278 -15.63 -13.69 -15.97
N TYR A 279 -16.15 -12.73 -15.18
CA TYR A 279 -15.87 -12.64 -13.74
C TYR A 279 -16.99 -13.21 -12.85
N THR A 280 -17.90 -14.00 -13.41
CA THR A 280 -19.05 -14.57 -12.68
C THR A 280 -18.85 -16.01 -12.19
N GLY A 281 -17.94 -16.76 -12.79
CA GLY A 281 -17.57 -18.14 -12.43
C GLY A 281 -16.48 -18.24 -11.36
N GLN A 282 -15.97 -19.45 -11.13
CA GLN A 282 -14.83 -19.73 -10.25
C GLN A 282 -13.56 -19.04 -10.73
N SER A 283 -13.26 -19.12 -12.03
CA SER A 283 -12.14 -18.42 -12.66
C SER A 283 -12.26 -16.90 -12.47
N GLY A 284 -13.50 -16.41 -12.53
CA GLY A 284 -13.84 -15.02 -12.29
C GLY A 284 -13.54 -14.57 -10.88
N TRP A 285 -13.89 -15.41 -9.91
CA TRP A 285 -13.59 -15.18 -8.51
C TRP A 285 -12.10 -15.25 -8.19
N GLU A 286 -11.33 -16.16 -8.82
CA GLU A 286 -9.87 -16.18 -8.69
C GLU A 286 -9.21 -14.92 -9.25
N CYS A 287 -9.77 -14.37 -10.34
CA CYS A 287 -9.30 -13.12 -10.94
C CYS A 287 -9.66 -11.89 -10.09
N MET A 288 -10.91 -11.84 -9.63
CA MET A 288 -11.51 -10.72 -8.91
C MET A 288 -12.01 -11.16 -7.53
N PRO A 289 -11.12 -11.61 -6.63
CA PRO A 289 -11.54 -12.17 -5.34
C PRO A 289 -12.05 -11.07 -4.41
N THR A 290 -12.99 -11.42 -3.55
CA THR A 290 -13.53 -10.54 -2.50
C THR A 290 -13.15 -11.04 -1.12
N VAL A 291 -13.31 -10.18 -0.10
CA VAL A 291 -13.18 -10.58 1.31
C VAL A 291 -14.26 -11.56 1.78
N LEU A 292 -15.34 -11.75 1.01
CA LEU A 292 -16.43 -12.66 1.32
C LEU A 292 -16.28 -14.02 0.63
N GLY A 293 -15.10 -14.31 0.08
CA GLY A 293 -14.83 -15.53 -0.68
C GLY A 293 -14.60 -16.75 0.21
N ASP A 294 -13.34 -17.04 0.49
CA ASP A 294 -12.86 -18.17 1.28
C ASP A 294 -11.97 -17.66 2.44
N GLU A 295 -11.42 -18.59 3.23
CA GLU A 295 -10.51 -18.26 4.33
C GLU A 295 -9.26 -17.49 3.89
N ARG A 296 -8.76 -17.74 2.67
CA ARG A 296 -7.61 -17.03 2.11
C ARG A 296 -7.95 -15.58 1.75
N GLY A 297 -9.20 -15.31 1.40
CA GLY A 297 -9.65 -14.01 0.93
C GLY A 297 -8.94 -13.58 -0.36
N PRO A 298 -8.82 -12.27 -0.62
CA PRO A 298 -8.23 -11.77 -1.87
C PRO A 298 -6.70 -11.84 -1.90
N PHE A 299 -6.03 -12.15 -0.80
CA PHE A 299 -4.62 -11.82 -0.59
C PHE A 299 -3.65 -12.80 -1.26
N GLY A 300 -2.71 -12.25 -2.03
CA GLY A 300 -1.60 -12.99 -2.61
C GLY A 300 -2.00 -14.14 -3.52
N ARG A 301 -3.18 -14.11 -4.15
CA ARG A 301 -3.76 -15.26 -4.88
C ARG A 301 -2.86 -15.80 -6.00
N ASN A 302 -2.10 -14.93 -6.64
CA ASN A 302 -1.24 -15.29 -7.75
C ASN A 302 0.26 -15.39 -7.39
N VAL A 303 0.63 -15.13 -6.13
CA VAL A 303 2.05 -14.97 -5.74
C VAL A 303 2.86 -16.24 -5.95
N LEU A 304 2.35 -17.38 -5.48
CA LEU A 304 3.06 -18.66 -5.60
C LEU A 304 3.23 -19.08 -7.07
N ALA A 305 2.18 -18.94 -7.88
CA ALA A 305 2.23 -19.28 -9.29
C ALA A 305 3.15 -18.32 -10.09
N SER A 306 3.17 -17.03 -9.74
CA SER A 306 4.15 -16.08 -10.25
C SER A 306 5.59 -16.48 -9.91
N GLY A 307 5.83 -16.92 -8.67
CA GLY A 307 7.15 -17.38 -8.24
C GLY A 307 7.63 -18.61 -9.01
N ARG A 308 6.72 -19.50 -9.40
CA ARG A 308 7.01 -20.64 -10.28
C ARG A 308 7.48 -20.19 -11.67
N VAL A 309 6.74 -19.27 -12.30
CA VAL A 309 7.12 -18.67 -13.59
C VAL A 309 8.49 -18.01 -13.49
N ARG A 310 8.72 -17.18 -12.47
CA ARG A 310 10.00 -16.49 -12.28
C ARG A 310 11.15 -17.47 -12.13
N ARG A 311 10.97 -18.52 -11.33
CA ARG A 311 11.98 -19.58 -11.15
C ARG A 311 12.29 -20.26 -12.47
N ALA A 312 11.28 -20.68 -13.22
CA ALA A 312 11.47 -21.32 -14.53
C ALA A 312 12.25 -20.43 -15.51
N VAL A 313 11.97 -19.12 -15.55
CA VAL A 313 12.71 -18.16 -16.38
C VAL A 313 14.18 -18.06 -15.94
N ARG A 314 14.44 -18.02 -14.63
CA ARG A 314 15.81 -17.95 -14.08
C ARG A 314 16.58 -19.26 -14.29
N ASP A 315 15.95 -20.41 -14.11
CA ASP A 315 16.52 -21.74 -14.34
C ASP A 315 16.88 -21.94 -15.82
N ALA A 316 16.16 -21.28 -16.73
CA ALA A 316 16.49 -21.20 -18.15
C ALA A 316 17.62 -20.21 -18.50
N GLY A 317 18.24 -19.56 -17.50
CA GLY A 317 19.34 -18.60 -17.67
C GLY A 317 18.91 -17.19 -18.09
N LEU A 318 17.62 -16.84 -17.99
CA LEU A 318 17.06 -15.59 -18.50
C LEU A 318 16.77 -14.60 -17.36
N GLN A 319 16.93 -13.31 -17.64
CA GLN A 319 16.77 -12.23 -16.66
C GLN A 319 15.51 -11.39 -16.87
N THR A 320 14.60 -11.81 -17.76
CA THR A 320 13.35 -11.08 -18.01
C THR A 320 12.58 -10.89 -16.68
N PRO A 321 12.20 -9.64 -16.34
CA PRO A 321 11.44 -9.33 -15.13
C PRO A 321 10.04 -9.95 -15.15
N VAL A 322 9.62 -10.51 -14.02
CA VAL A 322 8.25 -11.01 -13.80
C VAL A 322 7.47 -10.03 -12.92
N VAL A 323 6.32 -9.57 -13.41
CA VAL A 323 5.42 -8.63 -12.74
C VAL A 323 4.23 -9.38 -12.13
N VAL A 324 4.02 -9.25 -10.83
CA VAL A 324 2.94 -9.94 -10.11
C VAL A 324 1.83 -8.99 -9.66
N SER A 325 0.59 -9.45 -9.78
CA SER A 325 -0.59 -8.84 -9.18
C SER A 325 -1.46 -9.92 -8.53
N GLY A 326 -2.38 -9.54 -7.64
CA GLY A 326 -3.32 -10.50 -7.03
C GLY A 326 -3.56 -10.26 -5.55
N GLY A 327 -4.29 -9.18 -5.24
CA GLY A 327 -4.62 -8.83 -3.85
C GLY A 327 -3.45 -8.28 -3.04
N ILE A 328 -2.55 -7.55 -3.71
CA ILE A 328 -1.43 -6.87 -3.09
C ILE A 328 -1.89 -5.47 -2.66
N HIS A 329 -1.79 -5.18 -1.38
CA HIS A 329 -2.44 -4.03 -0.75
C HIS A 329 -1.59 -3.21 0.23
N GLY A 330 -0.44 -3.74 0.66
CA GLY A 330 0.36 -3.17 1.74
C GLY A 330 1.85 -3.33 1.47
N PHE A 331 2.65 -2.51 2.15
CA PHE A 331 4.11 -2.49 1.98
C PHE A 331 4.74 -3.81 2.39
N ASP A 332 4.47 -4.30 3.60
CA ASP A 332 5.08 -5.54 4.10
C ASP A 332 4.83 -6.73 3.16
N GLN A 333 3.60 -6.83 2.64
CA GLN A 333 3.24 -7.87 1.67
C GLN A 333 3.99 -7.71 0.34
N ALA A 334 4.07 -6.48 -0.18
CA ALA A 334 4.78 -6.20 -1.44
C ALA A 334 6.29 -6.49 -1.30
N GLU A 335 6.90 -6.06 -0.20
CA GLU A 335 8.32 -6.27 0.10
C GLU A 335 8.63 -7.76 0.31
N ALA A 336 7.81 -8.48 1.07
CA ALA A 336 7.99 -9.92 1.27
C ALA A 336 7.98 -10.70 -0.06
N ILE A 337 7.05 -10.38 -0.96
CA ILE A 337 6.98 -11.00 -2.30
C ILE A 337 8.27 -10.80 -3.09
N LEU A 338 8.89 -9.61 -2.99
CA LEU A 338 10.15 -9.31 -3.68
C LEU A 338 11.33 -10.02 -3.00
N ALA A 339 11.44 -9.94 -1.68
CA ALA A 339 12.51 -10.54 -0.90
C ALA A 339 12.55 -12.07 -1.00
N GLU A 340 11.37 -12.71 -1.05
CA GLU A 340 11.21 -14.15 -1.23
C GLU A 340 11.41 -14.60 -2.69
N GLY A 341 11.61 -13.65 -3.62
CA GLY A 341 11.88 -13.94 -5.02
C GLY A 341 10.67 -14.47 -5.79
N HIS A 342 9.46 -14.09 -5.39
CA HIS A 342 8.22 -14.47 -6.09
C HIS A 342 7.90 -13.57 -7.31
N ALA A 343 8.52 -12.40 -7.40
CA ALA A 343 8.43 -11.48 -8.52
C ALA A 343 9.63 -10.51 -8.55
N ASP A 344 9.79 -9.77 -9.65
CA ASP A 344 10.73 -8.66 -9.77
C ASP A 344 10.03 -7.29 -9.69
N VAL A 345 8.72 -7.24 -9.99
CA VAL A 345 7.92 -6.01 -9.94
C VAL A 345 6.54 -6.29 -9.34
N ILE A 346 6.07 -5.37 -8.49
CA ILE A 346 4.73 -5.41 -7.90
C ILE A 346 3.78 -4.55 -8.72
N ALA A 347 2.66 -5.14 -9.14
CA ALA A 347 1.55 -4.46 -9.79
C ALA A 347 0.29 -4.50 -8.93
N SER A 348 -0.50 -3.42 -9.00
CA SER A 348 -1.83 -3.39 -8.44
C SER A 348 -2.78 -2.57 -9.30
N ALA A 349 -4.06 -2.97 -9.28
CA ALA A 349 -5.14 -2.24 -9.94
C ALA A 349 -6.09 -1.66 -8.89
N ARG A 350 -6.74 -2.53 -8.10
CA ARG A 350 -7.73 -2.13 -7.08
C ARG A 350 -7.11 -1.32 -5.95
N GLN A 351 -5.89 -1.63 -5.50
CA GLN A 351 -5.21 -0.83 -4.46
C GLN A 351 -4.88 0.57 -5.00
N SER A 352 -4.38 0.67 -6.22
CA SER A 352 -4.10 1.96 -6.86
C SER A 352 -5.38 2.77 -7.06
N LEU A 353 -6.51 2.14 -7.40
CA LEU A 353 -7.80 2.83 -7.50
C LEU A 353 -8.31 3.31 -6.13
N ALA A 354 -8.13 2.52 -5.08
CA ALA A 354 -8.47 2.91 -3.72
C ALA A 354 -7.62 4.11 -3.26
N ASP A 355 -6.33 4.08 -3.57
CA ASP A 355 -5.37 5.10 -3.19
C ASP A 355 -4.37 5.38 -4.33
N PRO A 356 -4.64 6.36 -5.20
CA PRO A 356 -3.71 6.72 -6.27
C PRO A 356 -2.34 7.15 -5.73
N ASP A 357 -2.26 7.66 -4.51
CA ASP A 357 -1.01 8.09 -3.87
C ASP A 357 -0.28 6.95 -3.14
N TRP A 358 -0.73 5.70 -3.29
CA TRP A 358 -0.20 4.55 -2.55
C TRP A 358 1.33 4.45 -2.65
N PHE A 359 1.88 4.51 -3.87
CA PHE A 359 3.33 4.43 -4.10
C PHE A 359 4.08 5.61 -3.50
N LEU A 360 3.56 6.83 -3.66
CA LEU A 360 4.15 8.03 -3.07
C LEU A 360 4.17 7.95 -1.53
N LYS A 361 3.08 7.48 -0.91
CA LYS A 361 2.98 7.29 0.54
C LYS A 361 3.97 6.23 1.03
N MET A 362 4.13 5.13 0.31
CA MET A 362 5.14 4.12 0.62
C MET A 362 6.54 4.72 0.59
N ARG A 363 6.89 5.42 -0.49
CA ARG A 363 8.20 6.08 -0.65
C ARG A 363 8.51 7.10 0.46
N LEU A 364 7.48 7.77 0.99
CA LEU A 364 7.61 8.78 2.02
C LEU A 364 7.46 8.24 3.45
N GLY A 365 7.38 6.91 3.65
CA GLY A 365 7.18 6.32 4.97
C GLY A 365 5.82 6.62 5.60
N ARG A 366 4.82 7.00 4.80
CA ARG A 366 3.46 7.37 5.24
C ARG A 366 2.48 6.22 5.11
N GLY A 367 2.91 4.99 5.41
CA GLY A 367 2.10 3.78 5.31
C GLY A 367 0.78 3.87 6.07
N ALA A 368 0.75 4.52 7.24
CA ALA A 368 -0.46 4.73 8.03
C ALA A 368 -1.53 5.60 7.33
N GLN A 369 -1.17 6.36 6.29
CA GLN A 369 -2.08 7.20 5.50
C GLN A 369 -2.62 6.47 4.25
N VAL A 370 -2.23 5.21 4.04
CA VAL A 370 -2.67 4.43 2.89
C VAL A 370 -4.16 4.10 3.03
N ARG A 371 -4.95 4.51 2.04
CA ARG A 371 -6.35 4.11 1.92
C ARG A 371 -6.40 2.70 1.33
N ARG A 372 -6.30 1.69 2.19
CA ARG A 372 -6.27 0.28 1.79
C ARG A 372 -7.57 -0.12 1.10
N CYS A 373 -7.46 -0.80 -0.05
CA CYS A 373 -8.58 -1.43 -0.72
C CYS A 373 -9.22 -2.49 0.20
N VAL A 374 -10.54 -2.47 0.26
CA VAL A 374 -11.34 -3.43 1.05
C VAL A 374 -11.95 -4.55 0.19
N PHE A 375 -11.55 -4.63 -1.09
CA PHE A 375 -11.90 -5.71 -2.01
C PHE A 375 -13.39 -6.04 -2.10
N THR A 376 -14.24 -5.01 -2.16
CA THR A 376 -15.71 -5.14 -2.28
C THR A 376 -16.18 -5.42 -3.71
N ASN A 377 -15.27 -5.35 -4.69
CA ASN A 377 -15.58 -5.36 -6.13
C ASN A 377 -16.61 -4.31 -6.58
N TYR A 378 -16.82 -3.26 -5.79
CA TYR A 378 -17.69 -2.14 -6.19
C TYR A 378 -17.29 -1.53 -7.54
N CYS A 379 -15.99 -1.39 -7.78
CA CYS A 379 -15.44 -0.90 -9.05
C CYS A 379 -15.76 -1.82 -10.23
N GLU A 380 -15.70 -3.12 -10.02
CA GLU A 380 -16.01 -4.13 -11.03
C GLU A 380 -17.52 -4.19 -11.31
N GLY A 381 -18.36 -4.13 -10.29
CA GLY A 381 -19.81 -4.04 -10.48
C GLY A 381 -20.26 -2.78 -11.24
N LEU A 382 -19.49 -1.68 -11.18
CA LEU A 382 -19.75 -0.51 -12.04
C LEU A 382 -19.39 -0.79 -13.50
N ASP A 383 -18.24 -1.44 -13.73
CA ASP A 383 -17.77 -1.83 -15.05
C ASP A 383 -18.75 -2.80 -15.74
N GLN A 384 -19.20 -3.84 -15.03
CA GLN A 384 -20.20 -4.79 -15.51
C GLN A 384 -21.51 -4.10 -15.96
N MET A 385 -21.86 -2.98 -15.31
CA MET A 385 -23.05 -2.18 -15.62
C MET A 385 -22.78 -1.10 -16.68
N HIS A 386 -21.57 -1.06 -17.27
CA HIS A 386 -21.06 -0.02 -18.17
C HIS A 386 -21.22 1.40 -17.60
N LYS A 387 -21.02 1.56 -16.28
CA LYS A 387 -21.00 2.85 -15.60
C LYS A 387 -19.57 3.33 -15.42
N GLN A 388 -19.39 4.64 -15.29
CA GLN A 388 -18.10 5.22 -14.95
C GLN A 388 -17.58 4.62 -13.64
N VAL A 389 -16.41 3.96 -13.72
CA VAL A 389 -15.78 3.22 -12.62
C VAL A 389 -15.20 4.19 -11.59
N THR A 390 -15.57 3.97 -10.32
CA THR A 390 -15.13 4.76 -9.15
C THR A 390 -14.80 3.83 -7.98
N CYS A 391 -14.24 4.35 -6.88
CA CYS A 391 -14.02 3.57 -5.67
C CYS A 391 -15.02 3.94 -4.56
N LYS A 392 -15.65 2.93 -3.96
CA LYS A 392 -16.55 3.10 -2.79
C LYS A 392 -15.92 3.88 -1.63
N LEU A 393 -14.58 3.83 -1.48
CA LEU A 393 -13.90 4.45 -0.35
C LEU A 393 -13.76 5.97 -0.46
N TRP A 394 -14.01 6.55 -1.63
CA TRP A 394 -13.85 7.99 -1.81
C TRP A 394 -14.87 8.63 -2.74
N ASP A 395 -15.66 7.85 -3.48
CA ASP A 395 -16.53 8.39 -4.52
C ASP A 395 -17.72 9.20 -4.03
N ARG A 396 -18.03 9.16 -2.73
CA ARG A 396 -19.08 9.98 -2.09
C ARG A 396 -18.56 11.08 -1.17
N LEU A 397 -17.24 11.28 -1.12
CA LEU A 397 -16.64 12.32 -0.28
C LEU A 397 -16.62 13.66 -1.02
N ASP A 398 -16.76 14.78 -0.29
CA ASP A 398 -16.61 16.17 -0.75
C ASP A 398 -17.19 16.47 -2.15
N LEU A 399 -18.42 16.04 -2.41
CA LEU A 399 -19.04 16.18 -3.75
C LEU A 399 -19.28 17.64 -4.16
N ASP A 400 -19.35 18.52 -3.18
CA ASP A 400 -19.50 19.98 -3.28
C ASP A 400 -18.17 20.73 -3.48
N GLN A 401 -17.02 20.03 -3.40
CA GLN A 401 -15.72 20.65 -3.56
C GLN A 401 -15.58 21.32 -4.95
N PRO A 402 -15.13 22.59 -5.02
CA PRO A 402 -14.88 23.26 -6.29
C PRO A 402 -13.93 22.46 -7.20
N GLY A 403 -14.35 22.21 -8.43
CA GLY A 403 -13.59 21.42 -9.41
C GLY A 403 -13.78 19.90 -9.33
N ALA A 404 -14.57 19.39 -8.38
CA ALA A 404 -14.92 17.96 -8.34
C ALA A 404 -15.75 17.57 -9.58
N ARG A 405 -15.21 16.67 -10.40
CA ARG A 405 -15.95 16.10 -11.54
C ARG A 405 -16.81 14.94 -11.07
N LEU A 406 -18.10 15.02 -11.37
CA LEU A 406 -19.08 14.00 -11.01
C LEU A 406 -19.35 13.04 -12.17
N ALA A 407 -19.72 11.82 -11.81
CA ALA A 407 -20.27 10.85 -12.75
C ALA A 407 -21.60 11.36 -13.31
N SER A 408 -22.01 10.78 -14.43
CA SER A 408 -23.28 11.10 -15.12
C SER A 408 -24.53 10.99 -14.24
N ASP A 409 -24.48 10.24 -13.14
CA ASP A 409 -25.58 10.14 -12.18
C ASP A 409 -25.60 11.27 -11.13
N GLY A 410 -24.60 12.17 -11.13
CA GLY A 410 -24.46 13.28 -10.18
C GLY A 410 -24.18 12.86 -8.73
N LYS A 411 -23.98 11.56 -8.45
CA LYS A 411 -23.92 11.02 -7.09
C LYS A 411 -22.52 10.61 -6.65
N ARG A 412 -21.56 10.61 -7.58
CA ARG A 412 -20.21 10.07 -7.37
C ARG A 412 -19.17 10.96 -7.99
N ARG A 413 -18.08 11.27 -7.30
CA ARG A 413 -16.90 11.89 -7.93
C ARG A 413 -16.14 10.88 -8.78
N LEU A 414 -15.56 11.35 -9.89
CA LEU A 414 -14.82 10.53 -10.86
C LEU A 414 -13.33 10.38 -10.52
N THR A 415 -12.78 11.30 -9.73
CA THR A 415 -11.38 11.30 -9.34
C THR A 415 -11.25 11.19 -7.82
N ALA A 416 -10.25 10.45 -7.36
CA ALA A 416 -9.97 10.36 -5.93
C ALA A 416 -9.53 11.74 -5.39
N PRO A 417 -9.99 12.16 -4.20
CA PRO A 417 -9.53 13.39 -3.60
C PRO A 417 -8.00 13.35 -3.41
N PRO A 418 -7.30 14.47 -3.60
CA PRO A 418 -5.88 14.57 -3.31
C PRO A 418 -5.59 14.22 -1.84
N SER A 419 -4.57 13.40 -1.58
CA SER A 419 -4.13 13.20 -0.18
C SER A 419 -3.42 14.44 0.36
N ALA A 420 -3.20 14.48 1.68
CA ALA A 420 -2.34 15.49 2.29
C ALA A 420 -0.93 15.51 1.68
N VAL A 421 -0.46 14.36 1.18
CA VAL A 421 0.87 14.23 0.54
C VAL A 421 0.91 14.97 -0.80
N THR A 422 -0.12 14.79 -1.62
CA THR A 422 -0.20 15.41 -2.95
C THR A 422 -0.60 16.89 -2.86
N ARG A 423 -1.36 17.29 -1.84
CA ARG A 423 -1.71 18.71 -1.58
C ARG A 423 -0.51 19.59 -1.19
N LEU A 424 0.57 19.00 -0.69
CA LEU A 424 1.80 19.70 -0.31
C LEU A 424 2.80 19.85 -1.48
N GLN A 425 2.41 19.49 -2.72
CA GLN A 425 3.25 19.61 -3.92
C GLN A 425 2.83 20.81 -4.78
N PRO A 426 3.69 21.85 -4.91
CA PRO A 426 3.94 22.37 -6.25
C PRO A 426 5.41 22.33 -6.73
N SER A 427 6.42 22.13 -5.87
CA SER A 427 7.82 22.32 -6.30
C SER A 427 8.91 21.50 -5.61
N SER A 428 8.67 20.90 -4.44
CA SER A 428 9.77 20.44 -3.57
C SER A 428 10.39 19.06 -3.87
N ILE A 429 9.78 18.23 -4.74
CA ILE A 429 10.32 16.88 -5.05
C ILE A 429 11.14 16.87 -6.35
N ALA A 430 11.05 17.90 -7.20
CA ALA A 430 11.92 18.04 -8.39
C ALA A 430 13.40 18.13 -7.98
N ASP A 431 13.68 18.80 -6.87
CA ASP A 431 15.03 18.98 -6.36
C ASP A 431 15.60 17.74 -5.64
N ASP A 432 14.75 16.85 -5.13
CA ASP A 432 15.17 15.60 -4.48
C ASP A 432 15.79 14.59 -5.46
N VAL A 433 15.29 14.54 -6.70
CA VAL A 433 15.76 13.56 -7.71
C VAL A 433 17.00 14.07 -8.46
N ALA A 434 17.25 15.39 -8.46
CA ALA A 434 18.44 15.99 -9.06
C ALA A 434 19.62 16.18 -8.09
N GLY A 435 19.52 15.74 -6.84
CA GLY A 435 20.54 15.99 -5.81
C GLY A 435 20.66 17.48 -5.44
N ARG A 436 19.61 18.27 -5.68
CA ARG A 436 19.59 19.75 -5.58
C ARG A 436 18.91 20.28 -4.32
N ARG A 437 18.71 19.48 -3.27
CA ARG A 437 18.48 20.10 -1.96
C ARG A 437 19.71 20.93 -1.60
N LYS A 438 19.49 22.24 -1.45
CA LYS A 438 20.49 23.12 -0.82
C LYS A 438 20.73 22.58 0.59
N ALA A 439 22.00 22.35 0.91
CA ALA A 439 22.39 22.02 2.27
C ALA A 439 21.88 23.14 3.20
N MET A 440 21.05 22.74 4.17
CA MET A 440 20.51 23.66 5.18
C MET A 440 21.46 23.85 6.35
N ARG A 441 21.46 25.06 6.89
CA ARG A 441 21.99 25.40 8.21
C ARG A 441 20.86 25.28 9.24
N ILE A 442 20.99 24.37 10.19
CA ILE A 442 19.94 24.03 11.15
C ILE A 442 20.40 24.38 12.56
N LYS A 443 19.60 25.21 13.25
CA LYS A 443 19.77 25.54 14.67
C LYS A 443 18.79 24.72 15.49
N ILE A 444 19.29 23.90 16.41
CA ILE A 444 18.48 23.11 17.33
C ILE A 444 18.68 23.67 18.73
N VAL A 445 17.59 24.04 19.40
CA VAL A 445 17.60 24.49 20.79
C VAL A 445 17.11 23.34 21.65
N GLY A 446 18.01 22.76 22.44
CA GLY A 446 17.76 21.57 23.28
C GLY A 446 18.57 20.35 22.80
N GLY A 447 19.54 19.93 23.62
CA GLY A 447 20.34 18.72 23.50
C GLY A 447 19.69 17.49 24.15
N GLY A 448 18.37 17.51 24.32
CA GLY A 448 17.62 16.33 24.74
C GLY A 448 17.50 15.27 23.64
N PRO A 449 16.89 14.11 23.95
CA PRO A 449 16.76 13.00 23.00
C PRO A 449 16.12 13.38 21.67
N ALA A 450 15.09 14.23 21.69
CA ALA A 450 14.41 14.70 20.49
C ALA A 450 15.34 15.51 19.58
N GLY A 451 16.07 16.48 20.14
CA GLY A 451 16.99 17.35 19.39
C GLY A 451 18.18 16.58 18.81
N LEU A 452 18.82 15.75 19.63
CA LEU A 452 19.96 14.93 19.19
C LEU A 452 19.55 13.91 18.12
N TYR A 453 18.44 13.20 18.32
CA TYR A 453 18.01 12.19 17.36
C TYR A 453 17.53 12.82 16.05
N PHE A 454 16.87 13.98 16.11
CA PHE A 454 16.57 14.77 14.91
C PHE A 454 17.84 15.14 14.15
N ALA A 455 18.89 15.61 14.83
CA ALA A 455 20.17 15.95 14.21
C ALA A 455 20.81 14.74 13.50
N ILE A 456 20.79 13.57 14.13
CA ILE A 456 21.27 12.30 13.56
C ILE A 456 20.51 11.97 12.26
N LEU A 457 19.18 12.00 12.30
CA LEU A 457 18.37 11.66 11.12
C LEU A 457 18.58 12.66 9.97
N MET A 458 18.71 13.95 10.27
CA MET A 458 19.01 14.97 9.25
C MET A 458 20.39 14.75 8.62
N LYS A 459 21.44 14.47 9.41
CA LYS A 459 22.76 14.13 8.86
C LYS A 459 22.76 12.88 8.01
N LYS A 460 21.96 11.87 8.37
CA LYS A 460 21.81 10.66 7.56
C LYS A 460 21.09 10.92 6.23
N GLN A 461 20.15 11.87 6.23
CA GLN A 461 19.42 12.25 5.03
C GLN A 461 20.31 13.02 4.05
N ASP A 462 21.10 13.99 4.55
CA ASP A 462 22.10 14.69 3.76
C ASP A 462 23.29 15.12 4.66
N PRO A 463 24.48 14.54 4.49
CA PRO A 463 25.63 14.83 5.35
C PRO A 463 26.13 16.28 5.21
N ARG A 464 25.74 16.99 4.14
CA ARG A 464 26.12 18.38 3.89
C ARG A 464 25.40 19.37 4.81
N HIS A 465 24.33 18.97 5.50
CA HIS A 465 23.66 19.84 6.47
C HIS A 465 24.63 20.34 7.54
N GLU A 466 24.64 21.65 7.78
CA GLU A 466 25.34 22.25 8.91
C GLU A 466 24.38 22.29 10.08
N ILE A 467 24.60 21.47 11.11
CA ILE A 467 23.67 21.36 12.24
C ILE A 467 24.41 21.74 13.52
N VAL A 468 23.84 22.69 14.25
CA VAL A 468 24.31 23.12 15.57
C VAL A 468 23.22 22.85 16.60
N VAL A 469 23.54 22.07 17.62
CA VAL A 469 22.68 21.81 18.79
C VAL A 469 23.19 22.64 19.95
N PHE A 470 22.33 23.50 20.48
CA PHE A 470 22.60 24.32 21.66
C PHE A 470 21.93 23.69 22.88
N GLU A 471 22.72 23.37 23.90
CA GLU A 471 22.27 22.84 25.18
C GLU A 471 22.75 23.78 26.30
N ARG A 472 21.82 24.16 27.19
CA ARG A 472 22.09 25.07 28.31
C ARG A 472 22.84 24.37 29.43
N ASP A 473 22.65 23.07 29.57
CA ASP A 473 23.25 22.25 30.61
C ASP A 473 24.56 21.61 30.10
N GLY A 474 25.37 21.04 30.98
CA GLY A 474 26.58 20.30 30.61
C GLY A 474 26.29 18.91 30.06
N PRO A 475 27.27 18.26 29.39
CA PRO A 475 27.09 16.93 28.80
C PRO A 475 26.86 15.82 29.84
N ASP A 476 27.24 16.07 31.10
CA ASP A 476 27.04 15.17 32.24
C ASP A 476 25.94 15.67 33.21
N ASP A 477 25.35 16.84 32.95
CA ASP A 477 24.32 17.44 33.78
C ASP A 477 22.95 16.89 33.39
N THR A 478 22.54 15.76 33.97
CA THR A 478 21.19 15.21 33.77
C THR A 478 20.35 15.28 35.04
N PHE A 479 19.06 15.54 34.86
CA PHE A 479 18.02 15.38 35.87
C PHE A 479 17.31 14.02 35.71
N GLY A 480 17.05 13.34 36.82
CA GLY A 480 16.35 12.04 36.86
C GLY A 480 17.28 10.83 36.74
N TRP A 481 16.68 9.65 36.62
CA TRP A 481 17.34 8.35 36.70
C TRP A 481 17.22 7.55 35.39
N GLY A 482 16.56 6.39 35.40
CA GLY A 482 16.34 5.57 34.21
C GLY A 482 15.06 5.91 33.48
N ILE A 483 15.08 5.82 32.16
CA ILE A 483 13.90 5.89 31.28
C ILE A 483 13.54 4.49 30.78
N VAL A 484 12.28 4.31 30.38
CA VAL A 484 11.78 3.04 29.83
C VAL A 484 11.31 3.23 28.39
N PHE A 485 11.59 2.24 27.56
CA PHE A 485 11.13 2.13 26.17
C PHE A 485 10.26 0.89 26.01
N SER A 486 9.23 1.00 25.18
CA SER A 486 8.50 -0.17 24.69
C SER A 486 9.26 -0.83 23.53
N ASP A 487 9.02 -2.12 23.29
CA ASP A 487 9.56 -2.85 22.14
C ASP A 487 9.23 -2.16 20.79
N ARG A 488 8.03 -1.58 20.70
CA ARG A 488 7.61 -0.79 19.53
C ARG A 488 8.47 0.47 19.34
N THR A 489 8.91 1.12 20.41
CA THR A 489 9.80 2.29 20.29
C THR A 489 11.17 1.89 19.76
N PHE A 490 11.68 0.73 20.19
CA PHE A 490 12.94 0.19 19.69
C PHE A 490 12.90 -0.21 18.21
N SER A 491 11.77 -0.73 17.72
CA SER A 491 11.65 -1.07 16.29
C SER A 491 11.85 0.15 15.39
N TYR A 492 11.30 1.31 15.77
CA TYR A 492 11.50 2.57 15.04
C TYR A 492 12.97 3.03 15.03
N LEU A 493 13.66 2.92 16.17
CA LEU A 493 15.09 3.24 16.28
C LEU A 493 15.94 2.33 15.38
N ARG A 494 15.63 1.03 15.37
CA ARG A 494 16.34 0.02 14.55
C ARG A 494 16.18 0.30 13.06
N GLU A 495 14.96 0.51 12.62
CA GLU A 495 14.61 0.81 11.22
C GLU A 495 15.22 2.13 10.74
N SER A 496 15.25 3.15 11.61
CA SER A 496 15.70 4.50 11.23
C SER A 496 17.21 4.69 11.38
N ASP A 497 17.84 4.12 12.41
CA ASP A 497 19.28 4.18 12.64
C ASP A 497 19.83 3.01 13.47
N GLU A 498 20.07 1.88 12.79
CA GLU A 498 20.67 0.66 13.36
C GLU A 498 21.91 0.91 14.27
N PRO A 499 22.89 1.78 13.92
CA PRO A 499 24.00 2.08 14.82
C PRO A 499 23.58 2.72 16.15
N SER A 500 22.65 3.69 16.14
CA SER A 500 22.10 4.24 17.39
C SER A 500 21.39 3.16 18.18
N TYR A 501 20.56 2.35 17.51
CA TYR A 501 19.82 1.26 18.15
C TYR A 501 20.77 0.31 18.90
N ARG A 502 21.83 -0.17 18.27
CA ARG A 502 22.83 -1.04 18.93
C ARG A 502 23.49 -0.36 20.12
N ALA A 503 23.96 0.87 19.93
CA ALA A 503 24.61 1.62 20.99
C ALA A 503 23.69 1.82 22.22
N ILE A 504 22.39 2.00 22.00
CA ILE A 504 21.41 2.17 23.08
C ILE A 504 21.10 0.82 23.73
N VAL A 505 20.77 -0.22 22.94
CA VAL A 505 20.36 -1.53 23.45
C VAL A 505 21.47 -2.21 24.26
N ASP A 506 22.73 -2.08 23.86
CA ASP A 506 23.88 -2.60 24.61
C ASP A 506 24.01 -1.97 26.02
N ARG A 507 23.26 -0.89 26.30
CA ARG A 507 23.24 -0.18 27.57
C ARG A 507 21.94 -0.40 28.36
N CYS A 508 21.00 -1.20 27.84
CA CYS A 508 19.67 -1.42 28.42
C CYS A 508 19.56 -2.68 29.29
N GLU A 509 18.62 -2.63 30.24
CA GLU A 509 18.05 -3.80 30.92
C GLU A 509 16.70 -4.14 30.27
N THR A 510 16.36 -5.41 30.05
CA THR A 510 15.09 -5.81 29.40
C THR A 510 14.21 -6.69 30.29
N TRP A 511 12.89 -6.56 30.17
CA TRP A 511 11.88 -7.39 30.83
C TRP A 511 10.58 -7.46 30.01
N ASP A 512 9.65 -8.34 30.39
CA ASP A 512 8.41 -8.61 29.63
C ASP A 512 7.11 -8.54 30.45
N ASN A 513 7.18 -7.99 31.67
CA ASN A 513 6.07 -7.95 32.61
C ASN A 513 5.86 -6.57 33.28
N VAL A 514 4.59 -6.30 33.60
CA VAL A 514 4.16 -5.18 34.44
C VAL A 514 3.59 -5.75 35.73
N GLU A 515 3.81 -5.09 36.85
CA GLU A 515 3.23 -5.45 38.13
C GLU A 515 2.42 -4.29 38.71
N VAL A 516 1.21 -4.57 39.20
CA VAL A 516 0.42 -3.60 39.97
C VAL A 516 0.28 -4.11 41.39
N VAL A 517 0.83 -3.36 42.36
CA VAL A 517 0.72 -3.65 43.78
C VAL A 517 -0.37 -2.78 44.38
N HIS A 518 -1.50 -3.37 44.72
CA HIS A 518 -2.64 -2.68 45.31
C HIS A 518 -3.05 -3.37 46.61
N ARG A 519 -3.11 -2.60 47.72
CA ARG A 519 -3.43 -3.11 49.06
C ARG A 519 -2.56 -4.33 49.47
N GLY A 520 -1.26 -4.26 49.16
CA GLY A 520 -0.30 -5.31 49.45
C GLY A 520 -0.38 -6.56 48.56
N GLN A 521 -1.30 -6.60 47.58
CA GLN A 521 -1.41 -7.69 46.62
C GLN A 521 -0.80 -7.29 45.27
N ALA A 522 0.10 -8.12 44.75
CA ALA A 522 0.74 -7.92 43.45
C ALA A 522 -0.02 -8.70 42.36
N VAL A 523 -0.38 -8.01 41.28
CA VAL A 523 -0.93 -8.59 40.05
C VAL A 523 0.10 -8.42 38.95
N THR A 524 0.62 -9.53 38.42
CA THR A 524 1.61 -9.52 37.33
C THR A 524 0.94 -9.76 35.97
N ILE A 525 1.31 -8.96 34.99
CA ILE A 525 0.81 -9.01 33.61
C ILE A 525 2.01 -9.22 32.67
N HIS A 526 2.05 -10.37 32.00
CA HIS A 526 3.10 -10.73 31.04
C HIS A 526 2.75 -10.32 29.60
N GLY A 527 3.74 -10.39 28.70
CA GLY A 527 3.58 -10.14 27.26
C GLY A 527 3.87 -8.69 26.85
N ASN A 528 4.34 -7.85 27.77
CA ASN A 528 4.68 -6.45 27.52
C ASN A 528 6.20 -6.27 27.60
N LYS A 529 6.89 -6.27 26.46
CA LYS A 529 8.35 -6.11 26.41
C LYS A 529 8.76 -4.65 26.60
N PHE A 530 9.64 -4.42 27.56
CA PHE A 530 10.24 -3.13 27.89
C PHE A 530 11.76 -3.22 27.94
N ALA A 531 12.43 -2.08 27.74
CA ALA A 531 13.80 -1.92 28.20
C ALA A 531 14.02 -0.60 28.93
N GLY A 532 14.80 -0.66 29.99
CA GLY A 532 15.19 0.45 30.84
C GLY A 532 16.65 0.83 30.58
N VAL A 533 16.95 2.13 30.52
CA VAL A 533 18.33 2.64 30.40
C VAL A 533 18.51 3.89 31.23
N GLY A 534 19.70 4.01 31.84
CA GLY A 534 20.07 5.23 32.56
C GLY A 534 20.09 6.43 31.60
N ARG A 535 19.39 7.51 31.95
CA ARG A 535 19.24 8.69 31.07
C ARG A 535 20.58 9.27 30.62
N LEU A 536 21.57 9.34 31.52
CA LEU A 536 22.91 9.80 31.17
C LEU A 536 23.58 8.90 30.12
N ARG A 537 23.51 7.57 30.30
CA ARG A 537 24.08 6.60 29.36
C ARG A 537 23.41 6.69 27.99
N PHE A 538 22.10 6.92 27.98
CA PHE A 538 21.32 7.13 26.77
C PHE A 538 21.72 8.42 26.03
N LEU A 539 21.80 9.55 26.73
CA LEU A 539 22.25 10.82 26.15
C LEU A 539 23.68 10.71 25.61
N LYS A 540 24.60 10.05 26.33
CA LYS A 540 25.97 9.81 25.85
C LYS A 540 26.01 9.06 24.53
N ALA A 541 25.21 8.01 24.37
CA ALA A 541 25.12 7.29 23.09
C ALA A 541 24.65 8.21 21.94
N LEU A 542 23.70 9.10 22.21
CA LEU A 542 23.23 10.08 21.21
C LEU A 542 24.24 11.20 20.95
N HIS A 543 24.97 11.68 21.96
CA HIS A 543 26.06 12.64 21.80
C HIS A 543 27.17 12.06 20.93
N GLU A 544 27.64 10.84 21.25
CA GLU A 544 28.65 10.11 20.48
C GLU A 544 28.22 9.95 19.02
N ARG A 545 26.98 9.51 18.78
CA ARG A 545 26.44 9.35 17.43
C ARG A 545 26.32 10.67 16.67
N SER A 546 25.85 11.73 17.33
CA SER A 546 25.68 13.06 16.72
C SER A 546 27.04 13.66 16.33
N ALA A 547 28.01 13.64 17.25
CA ALA A 547 29.36 14.11 17.01
C ALA A 547 30.05 13.29 15.90
N GLY A 548 29.88 11.96 15.90
CA GLY A 548 30.40 11.07 14.85
C GLY A 548 29.83 11.34 13.45
N LEU A 549 28.68 12.01 13.35
CA LEU A 549 28.07 12.46 12.09
C LEU A 549 28.39 13.93 11.75
N GLY A 550 29.24 14.58 12.53
CA GLY A 550 29.66 15.97 12.32
C GLY A 550 28.59 17.00 12.69
N VAL A 551 27.77 16.73 13.72
CA VAL A 551 26.90 17.72 14.36
C VAL A 551 27.74 18.53 15.36
N ASP A 552 27.61 19.87 15.34
CA ASP A 552 28.24 20.77 16.30
C ASP A 552 27.41 20.83 17.59
N LEU A 553 27.91 20.25 18.68
CA LEU A 553 27.24 20.23 19.99
C LEU A 553 27.83 21.31 20.89
N ARG A 554 27.01 22.28 21.31
CA ARG A 554 27.41 23.41 22.17
C ARG A 554 26.69 23.35 23.51
N PHE A 555 27.37 22.79 24.50
CA PHE A 555 26.91 22.73 25.89
C PHE A 555 27.12 24.06 26.63
N HIS A 556 26.52 24.20 27.82
CA HIS A 556 26.58 25.43 28.64
C HIS A 556 26.21 26.72 27.87
N THR A 557 25.38 26.60 26.84
CA THR A 557 25.04 27.69 25.93
C THR A 557 23.55 27.97 26.00
N ASN A 558 23.18 29.01 26.74
CA ASN A 558 21.79 29.45 26.85
C ASN A 558 21.41 30.37 25.68
N VAL A 559 20.44 29.95 24.87
CA VAL A 559 19.96 30.73 23.72
C VAL A 559 18.85 31.67 24.21
N GLN A 560 19.14 32.98 24.27
CA GLN A 560 18.16 33.99 24.72
C GLN A 560 17.36 34.64 23.58
N ASP A 561 17.96 34.74 22.38
CA ASP A 561 17.29 35.30 21.21
C ASP A 561 16.74 34.18 20.30
N MET A 562 15.41 34.16 20.20
CA MET A 562 14.62 33.25 19.37
C MET A 562 14.01 33.96 18.15
N GLY A 563 14.47 35.19 17.82
CA GLY A 563 14.06 35.95 16.64
C GLY A 563 14.35 35.23 15.30
N PRO A 564 14.00 35.85 14.14
CA PRO A 564 13.99 35.18 12.84
C PRO A 564 15.37 34.59 12.48
N ALA A 565 15.53 33.29 12.72
CA ALA A 565 16.58 32.33 12.41
C ALA A 565 18.07 32.77 12.41
N ASN A 566 18.47 34.02 12.62
CA ASN A 566 19.85 34.52 12.72
C ASN A 566 20.83 33.86 11.73
N GLY A 567 20.44 33.75 10.46
CA GLY A 567 21.27 33.15 9.39
C GLY A 567 21.21 31.62 9.26
N TYR A 568 20.32 30.95 10.02
CA TYR A 568 19.97 29.54 9.83
C TYR A 568 18.77 29.40 8.89
N ASP A 569 18.74 28.31 8.12
CA ASP A 569 17.61 27.99 7.24
C ASP A 569 16.44 27.38 8.03
N LEU A 570 16.70 26.72 9.17
CA LEU A 570 15.70 26.07 10.03
C LEU A 570 16.04 26.23 11.52
N LEU A 571 15.04 26.61 12.33
CA LEU A 571 15.09 26.60 13.80
C LEU A 571 14.22 25.45 14.34
N VAL A 572 14.78 24.62 15.20
CA VAL A 572 14.11 23.47 15.83
C VAL A 572 14.05 23.70 17.34
N GLY A 573 12.84 23.84 17.89
CA GLY A 573 12.59 23.84 19.33
C GLY A 573 12.46 22.41 19.86
N ALA A 574 13.46 21.98 20.62
CA ALA A 574 13.56 20.67 21.27
C ALA A 574 13.88 20.82 22.78
N ASP A 575 13.60 21.98 23.35
CA ASP A 575 13.97 22.45 24.69
C ASP A 575 12.94 22.10 25.78
N GLY A 576 12.15 21.06 25.53
CA GLY A 576 11.30 20.39 26.50
C GLY A 576 9.96 21.07 26.80
N ALA A 577 9.26 20.56 27.82
CA ALA A 577 7.90 21.00 28.17
C ALA A 577 7.80 22.50 28.53
N ARG A 578 8.90 23.16 28.91
CA ARG A 578 8.97 24.61 29.17
C ARG A 578 9.69 25.38 28.05
N SER A 579 9.50 24.93 26.81
CA SER A 579 10.15 25.47 25.61
C SER A 579 10.05 27.00 25.50
N LEU A 580 11.21 27.64 25.41
CA LEU A 580 11.38 29.05 25.10
C LEU A 580 11.06 29.31 23.63
N VAL A 581 11.38 28.37 22.73
CA VAL A 581 11.02 28.48 21.30
C VAL A 581 9.50 28.52 21.13
N ARG A 582 8.76 27.66 21.84
CA ARG A 582 7.30 27.68 21.81
C ARG A 582 6.73 29.01 22.33
N GLN A 583 7.29 29.53 23.42
CA GLN A 583 6.87 30.81 24.01
C GLN A 583 7.14 31.98 23.06
N ALA A 584 8.31 32.01 22.42
CA ALA A 584 8.67 33.07 21.48
C ALA A 584 7.73 33.18 20.27
N PHE A 585 7.13 32.05 19.85
CA PHE A 585 6.20 31.97 18.73
C PHE A 585 4.79 31.52 19.16
N GLU A 586 4.40 31.84 20.40
CA GLU A 586 3.15 31.38 21.03
C GLU A 586 1.92 31.68 20.17
N ALA A 587 1.82 32.90 19.63
CA ALA A 587 0.71 33.32 18.77
C ALA A 587 0.57 32.47 17.48
N SER A 588 1.64 31.80 17.06
CA SER A 588 1.64 30.95 15.87
C SER A 588 1.41 29.49 16.17
N PHE A 589 1.94 28.98 17.28
CA PHE A 589 1.78 27.59 17.68
C PHE A 589 0.45 27.32 18.40
N GLU A 590 -0.11 28.35 19.04
CA GLU A 590 -1.34 28.30 19.84
C GLU A 590 -1.30 27.13 20.85
N PRO A 591 -0.38 27.17 21.84
CA PRO A 591 -0.23 26.11 22.82
C PRO A 591 -1.39 26.06 23.81
N THR A 592 -1.71 24.84 24.27
CA THR A 592 -2.53 24.58 25.44
C THR A 592 -1.66 23.84 26.46
N ILE A 593 -1.60 24.34 27.69
CA ILE A 593 -0.85 23.72 28.78
C ILE A 593 -1.80 23.43 29.93
N ASP A 594 -2.02 22.13 30.19
CA ASP A 594 -2.83 21.64 31.31
C ASP A 594 -1.92 21.06 32.39
N TRP A 595 -1.80 21.77 33.51
CA TRP A 595 -0.99 21.32 34.65
C TRP A 595 -1.77 20.30 35.47
N ARG A 596 -1.28 19.06 35.50
CA ARG A 596 -1.88 18.00 36.29
C ARG A 596 -1.76 18.28 37.79
N ARG A 597 -2.81 17.86 38.52
CA ARG A 597 -2.99 18.18 39.95
C ARG A 597 -1.98 17.47 40.84
N ASN A 598 -1.67 16.21 40.52
CA ASN A 598 -0.72 15.40 41.27
C ASN A 598 0.68 16.02 41.23
N ARG A 599 1.37 15.91 42.36
CA ARG A 599 2.80 16.20 42.46
C ARG A 599 3.56 14.89 42.35
N TYR A 600 4.70 14.93 41.66
CA TYR A 600 5.60 13.79 41.55
C TYR A 600 7.05 14.17 41.84
N ILE A 601 7.84 13.18 42.23
CA ILE A 601 9.26 13.29 42.56
C ILE A 601 9.99 12.10 41.94
N TRP A 602 11.14 12.34 41.32
CA TRP A 602 11.88 11.30 40.61
C TRP A 602 13.16 10.92 41.37
N LEU A 603 13.13 9.76 42.01
CA LEU A 603 14.21 9.23 42.84
C LEU A 603 14.80 7.96 42.22
N GLY A 604 15.91 7.50 42.79
CA GLY A 604 16.54 6.22 42.49
C GLY A 604 16.56 5.33 43.71
N THR A 605 16.93 4.07 43.54
CA THR A 605 17.21 3.16 44.66
C THR A 605 18.10 2.02 44.19
N HIS A 606 18.87 1.45 45.13
CA HIS A 606 19.56 0.17 44.91
C HIS A 606 18.61 -1.02 44.89
N ARG A 607 17.34 -0.84 45.31
CA ARG A 607 16.35 -1.90 45.16
C ARG A 607 16.10 -2.18 43.68
N ARG A 608 16.41 -3.40 43.26
CA ARG A 608 16.06 -3.91 41.94
C ARG A 608 14.58 -4.29 41.84
N PHE A 609 13.93 -3.84 40.78
CA PHE A 609 12.57 -4.22 40.39
C PHE A 609 12.61 -5.05 39.11
N GLU A 610 12.10 -6.28 39.17
CA GLU A 610 12.15 -7.24 38.04
C GLU A 610 11.06 -6.99 36.99
N ALA A 611 10.04 -6.19 37.32
CA ALA A 611 8.99 -5.72 36.43
C ALA A 611 8.97 -4.20 36.36
N LEU A 612 8.18 -3.66 35.43
CA LEU A 612 7.67 -2.29 35.56
C LEU A 612 6.56 -2.31 36.60
N THR A 613 6.83 -1.79 37.79
CA THR A 613 5.92 -1.91 38.94
C THR A 613 5.21 -0.58 39.22
N LEU A 614 3.89 -0.64 39.40
CA LEU A 614 3.06 0.44 39.92
C LEU A 614 2.56 0.04 41.32
N THR A 615 3.02 0.72 42.36
CA THR A 615 2.71 0.40 43.74
C THR A 615 1.85 1.49 44.38
N PHE A 616 0.77 1.10 45.06
CA PHE A 616 -0.07 2.00 45.85
C PHE A 616 0.11 1.74 47.35
N ARG A 617 0.41 2.79 48.12
CA ARG A 617 0.52 2.76 49.59
C ARG A 617 -0.28 3.89 50.22
N GLU A 618 -1.04 3.56 51.25
CA GLU A 618 -1.71 4.54 52.11
C GLU A 618 -0.87 4.78 53.36
N ASP A 619 -0.78 6.05 53.74
CA ASP A 619 -0.17 6.53 54.98
C ASP A 619 -1.14 7.52 55.65
N GLU A 620 -0.85 7.98 56.87
CA GLU A 620 -1.69 8.94 57.60
C GLU A 620 -1.99 10.23 56.80
N ALA A 621 -1.04 10.67 55.96
CA ALA A 621 -1.24 11.83 55.09
C ALA A 621 -2.15 11.54 53.87
N GLY A 622 -2.32 10.28 53.46
CA GLY A 622 -3.15 9.87 52.33
C GLY A 622 -2.47 8.85 51.41
N LEU A 623 -2.99 8.75 50.18
CA LEU A 623 -2.52 7.79 49.17
C LEU A 623 -1.30 8.30 48.40
N PHE A 624 -0.32 7.40 48.25
CA PHE A 624 0.86 7.54 47.41
C PHE A 624 0.90 6.45 46.35
N ALA A 625 1.35 6.79 45.16
CA ALA A 625 1.67 5.82 44.11
C ALA A 625 3.16 5.91 43.76
N ALA A 626 3.80 4.77 43.48
CA ALA A 626 5.17 4.70 43.02
C ALA A 626 5.28 3.93 41.72
N HIS A 627 6.03 4.47 40.75
CA HIS A 627 6.43 3.80 39.53
C HIS A 627 7.91 3.42 39.63
N SER A 628 8.20 2.13 39.54
CA SER A 628 9.56 1.62 39.69
C SER A 628 9.95 0.60 38.64
N TYR A 629 11.21 0.65 38.21
CA TYR A 629 11.76 -0.25 37.20
C TYR A 629 13.28 -0.17 37.18
N ARG A 630 13.94 -1.28 36.87
CA ARG A 630 15.40 -1.31 36.67
C ARG A 630 15.81 -0.60 35.39
N PHE A 631 16.98 0.02 35.42
CA PHE A 631 17.60 0.63 34.23
C PHE A 631 19.11 0.36 34.14
N SER A 632 19.67 -0.28 35.17
CA SER A 632 21.05 -0.75 35.23
C SER A 632 21.13 -1.96 36.15
N PRO A 633 22.25 -2.70 36.17
CA PRO A 633 22.39 -3.89 37.01
C PRO A 633 22.24 -3.63 38.52
N SER A 634 22.51 -2.41 39.00
CA SER A 634 22.59 -2.06 40.42
C SER A 634 21.63 -0.96 40.89
N LEU A 635 20.83 -0.39 39.98
CA LEU A 635 19.94 0.74 40.27
C LEU A 635 18.60 0.64 39.54
N SER A 636 17.55 1.10 40.22
CA SER A 636 16.21 1.29 39.67
C SER A 636 15.73 2.73 39.80
N THR A 637 14.84 3.12 38.90
CA THR A 637 14.03 4.32 39.03
C THR A 637 12.96 4.08 40.09
N PHE A 638 12.66 5.12 40.88
CA PHE A 638 11.57 5.15 41.85
C PHE A 638 10.89 6.52 41.80
N ILE A 639 9.83 6.65 41.00
CA ILE A 639 9.05 7.90 40.88
C ILE A 639 7.87 7.80 41.83
N VAL A 640 7.73 8.74 42.76
CA VAL A 640 6.55 8.79 43.64
C VAL A 640 5.64 9.92 43.18
N GLU A 641 4.33 9.68 43.19
CA GLU A 641 3.30 10.70 43.02
C GLU A 641 2.25 10.66 44.14
N CYS A 642 1.66 11.82 44.41
CA CYS A 642 0.50 11.95 45.29
C CYS A 642 -0.34 13.18 44.95
N GLY A 643 -1.58 13.21 45.45
CA GLY A 643 -2.45 14.37 45.35
C GLY A 643 -1.93 15.56 46.16
N GLU A 644 -2.32 16.77 45.77
CA GLU A 644 -1.87 18.01 46.44
C GLU A 644 -2.22 18.04 47.94
N GLU A 645 -3.40 17.55 48.32
CA GLU A 645 -3.79 17.47 49.72
C GLU A 645 -2.90 16.51 50.53
N THR A 646 -2.61 15.33 49.97
CA THR A 646 -1.69 14.36 50.58
C THR A 646 -0.29 14.97 50.71
N TRP A 647 0.16 15.69 49.70
CA TRP A 647 1.46 16.36 49.70
C TRP A 647 1.57 17.43 50.79
N ASN A 648 0.53 18.26 50.95
CA ASN A 648 0.45 19.28 52.00
C ASN A 648 0.38 18.64 53.39
N ARG A 649 -0.47 17.62 53.59
CA ARG A 649 -0.59 16.92 54.89
C ARG A 649 0.70 16.21 55.29
N ALA A 650 1.46 15.71 54.33
CA ALA A 650 2.77 15.13 54.57
C ALA A 650 3.85 16.20 54.87
N GLY A 651 3.58 17.49 54.67
CA GLY A 651 4.49 18.61 54.96
C GLY A 651 5.71 18.67 54.03
N PHE A 652 5.57 18.27 52.77
CA PHE A 652 6.68 18.25 51.82
C PHE A 652 7.10 19.63 51.30
N ASP A 653 6.35 20.69 51.61
CA ASP A 653 6.69 22.07 51.29
C ASP A 653 7.86 22.60 52.12
N SER A 654 8.02 22.09 53.35
CA SER A 654 9.07 22.53 54.28
C SER A 654 10.16 21.49 54.54
N LYS A 655 9.99 20.24 54.08
CA LYS A 655 10.98 19.17 54.27
C LYS A 655 12.21 19.37 53.40
N SER A 656 13.38 19.11 53.98
CA SER A 656 14.62 18.90 53.24
C SER A 656 14.54 17.66 52.34
N GLU A 657 15.50 17.51 51.42
CA GLU A 657 15.59 16.35 50.55
C GLU A 657 15.73 15.05 51.36
N GLU A 658 16.56 15.06 52.40
CA GLU A 658 16.76 13.91 53.28
C GLU A 658 15.48 13.55 54.05
N GLU A 659 14.77 14.53 54.59
CA GLU A 659 13.50 14.29 55.29
C GLU A 659 12.43 13.75 54.33
N THR A 660 12.42 14.22 53.09
CA THR A 660 11.54 13.73 52.04
C THR A 660 11.83 12.26 51.73
N CYS A 661 13.10 11.89 51.51
CA CYS A 661 13.48 10.50 51.28
C CYS A 661 13.13 9.61 52.48
N ARG A 662 13.48 10.00 53.71
CA ARG A 662 13.16 9.21 54.92
C ARG A 662 11.65 9.01 55.09
N TYR A 663 10.84 10.02 54.77
CA TYR A 663 9.39 9.89 54.80
C TYR A 663 8.90 8.86 53.78
N LEU A 664 9.35 8.96 52.53
CA LEU A 664 8.94 8.05 51.46
C LEU A 664 9.47 6.62 51.67
N GLU A 665 10.66 6.47 52.24
CA GLU A 665 11.20 5.18 52.65
C GLU A 665 10.32 4.48 53.69
N ARG A 666 9.74 5.26 54.63
CA ARG A 666 8.77 4.75 55.60
C ARG A 666 7.47 4.30 54.92
N VAL A 667 6.94 5.12 54.00
CA VAL A 667 5.70 4.81 53.25
C VAL A 667 5.86 3.53 52.40
N PHE A 668 6.98 3.39 51.70
CA PHE A 668 7.27 2.28 50.80
C PHE A 668 8.21 1.22 51.40
N ARG A 669 8.26 1.09 52.73
CA ARG A 669 9.22 0.23 53.45
C ARG A 669 9.22 -1.22 52.97
N GLU A 670 8.03 -1.77 52.68
CA GLU A 670 7.84 -3.14 52.24
C GLU A 670 8.38 -3.34 50.82
N ASP A 671 8.21 -2.32 49.98
CA ASP A 671 8.60 -2.36 48.58
C ASP A 671 10.12 -2.16 48.43
N LEU A 672 10.70 -1.26 49.21
CA LEU A 672 12.15 -0.98 49.20
C LEU A 672 12.97 -2.07 49.91
N ARG A 673 12.40 -2.81 50.88
CA ARG A 673 13.08 -3.82 51.71
C ARG A 673 14.40 -3.29 52.32
N GLY A 674 14.33 -2.11 52.91
CA GLY A 674 15.44 -1.48 53.63
C GLY A 674 16.51 -0.83 52.74
N GLN A 675 16.32 -0.79 51.41
CA GLN A 675 17.21 -0.03 50.53
C GLN A 675 16.85 1.46 50.54
N PRO A 676 17.83 2.37 50.56
CA PRO A 676 17.56 3.80 50.61
C PRO A 676 17.04 4.32 49.27
N LEU A 677 16.36 5.47 49.33
CA LEU A 677 16.05 6.32 48.19
C LEU A 677 17.20 7.27 47.91
N LEU A 678 17.55 7.39 46.63
CA LEU A 678 18.67 8.15 46.13
C LEU A 678 18.19 9.39 45.40
N THR A 679 18.91 10.49 45.60
CA THR A 679 18.64 11.78 44.99
C THR A 679 19.64 12.06 43.86
N ASN A 680 19.26 12.90 42.89
CA ASN A 680 20.16 13.36 41.84
C ASN A 680 19.84 14.82 41.50
N ASN A 681 20.83 15.71 41.61
CA ASN A 681 20.79 17.13 41.20
C ASN A 681 19.50 17.88 41.57
N PHE A 682 19.34 18.18 42.87
CA PHE A 682 18.21 18.87 43.50
C PHE A 682 16.87 18.13 43.38
N VAL A 683 16.41 17.56 44.49
CA VAL A 683 15.10 16.91 44.59
C VAL A 683 14.01 17.97 44.58
N ARG A 684 13.10 17.88 43.61
CA ARG A 684 11.95 18.78 43.53
C ARG A 684 10.67 18.01 43.28
N TRP A 685 9.65 18.35 44.03
CA TRP A 685 8.28 17.98 43.72
C TRP A 685 7.79 18.81 42.53
N LEU A 686 7.46 18.13 41.43
CA LEU A 686 7.05 18.72 40.17
C LEU A 686 5.58 18.42 39.88
N ARG A 687 5.00 19.19 38.96
CA ARG A 687 3.72 18.88 38.32
C ARG A 687 3.95 18.54 36.87
N PHE A 688 3.26 17.52 36.40
CA PHE A 688 3.30 17.16 34.99
C PHE A 688 2.51 18.18 34.17
N ALA A 689 3.14 18.77 33.16
CA ALA A 689 2.48 19.67 32.23
C ALA A 689 2.06 18.87 31.01
N LEU A 690 0.76 18.77 30.73
CA LEU A 690 0.30 18.32 29.43
C LEU A 690 0.38 19.47 28.44
N VAL A 691 1.36 19.38 27.55
CA VAL A 691 1.56 20.33 26.47
C VAL A 691 0.89 19.79 25.21
N ALA A 692 0.06 20.61 24.59
CA ALA A 692 -0.41 20.42 23.22
C ALA A 692 -0.24 21.73 22.44
N ASN A 693 -0.02 21.64 21.13
CA ASN A 693 0.03 22.81 20.26
C ASN A 693 -0.92 22.59 19.08
N ARG A 694 -1.65 23.63 18.67
CA ARG A 694 -2.48 23.56 17.46
C ARG A 694 -1.63 23.34 16.20
N ARG A 695 -0.44 23.93 16.17
CA ARG A 695 0.52 23.81 15.07
C ARG A 695 1.88 23.39 15.60
N TRP A 696 2.58 22.57 14.81
CA TRP A 696 3.93 22.13 15.11
C TRP A 696 5.01 22.94 14.36
N SER A 697 4.59 23.80 13.43
CA SER A 697 5.48 24.61 12.60
C SER A 697 4.92 26.02 12.34
N HIS A 698 5.83 26.97 12.18
CA HIS A 698 5.57 28.35 11.78
C HIS A 698 6.76 28.88 10.96
N GLY A 699 6.54 29.20 9.68
CA GLY A 699 7.62 29.60 8.78
C GLY A 699 8.72 28.53 8.72
N ASN A 700 9.94 28.91 9.08
CA ASN A 700 11.09 28.02 9.21
C ASN A 700 11.41 27.62 10.66
N VAL A 701 10.41 27.63 11.53
CA VAL A 701 10.51 27.21 12.92
C VAL A 701 9.62 25.99 13.14
N VAL A 702 10.15 24.96 13.81
CA VAL A 702 9.42 23.73 14.13
C VAL A 702 9.61 23.34 15.60
N LEU A 703 8.59 22.73 16.22
CA LEU A 703 8.68 22.15 17.55
C LEU A 703 8.72 20.62 17.46
N ILE A 704 9.52 19.98 18.31
CA ILE A 704 9.60 18.51 18.43
C ILE A 704 9.69 18.07 19.89
N GLY A 705 9.43 16.79 20.16
CA GLY A 705 9.45 16.23 21.52
C GLY A 705 8.48 16.97 22.46
N ASP A 706 8.84 17.07 23.74
CA ASP A 706 8.01 17.72 24.76
C ASP A 706 7.80 19.23 24.52
N ALA A 707 8.60 19.86 23.66
CA ALA A 707 8.34 21.23 23.22
C ALA A 707 7.05 21.31 22.41
N LEU A 708 6.79 20.29 21.58
CA LEU A 708 5.59 20.14 20.75
C LEU A 708 4.42 19.49 21.51
N HIS A 709 4.65 18.36 22.18
CA HIS A 709 3.62 17.64 22.89
C HIS A 709 4.26 16.68 23.89
N THR A 710 3.75 16.65 25.12
CA THR A 710 4.18 15.70 26.16
C THR A 710 3.37 14.42 26.09
N ALA A 711 4.00 13.27 26.32
CA ALA A 711 3.37 11.94 26.23
C ALA A 711 2.06 11.79 27.03
#